data_AF-A0A2K9NE38-F1
#
_entry.id   AF-A0A2K9NE38-F1
#
_cell.length_a   1.000
_cell.length_b   1.000
_cell.length_c   1.000
_cell.angle_alpha   90.00
_cell.angle_beta   90.00
_cell.angle_gamma   90.00
#
_symmetry.space_group_name_H-M   'P 1'
#
loop_
_entity.id
_entity.type
_entity.pdbx_description
1 polymer ?
#
loop_
_entity_poly.entity_id
_entity_poly.type
_entity_poly.pdbx_seq_one_letter_code
_entity_poly.pdbx_strand_id
1 'polypeptide(L)'
;MSVSLHTVAYQGDATLADLLRADGIDRSVASIRDLIAGVNAAPDGELPDAWLDLVSARRSDATSEQLTALRATIDRPADPAKGDHAARLAALRAELKRRGLDGFVVPRADEYQGEYVPLRGSRLAWISGFTGSAGAVLVLLDKAAIFIDGRYTIQARQEVSPGLFSYHHLIEEFHGDWAAANLPAGAKLGFDPWMHTGAWADKMRASLTPAGVELVATEGSPVDAVWGDQPPAPLGVVNIQPLSAAGRSASEKRADIAQALAKLKADAAVLTQPDSIAWLLNVRGADVPCTPLPLSFATIRADGNVDWFVDRRKLAPGLEEHLGNQVSIRAPDELAGALDALGAEGAKVRLDGGTAALWVVDRLAQAGAKLDQGGDPCVLPKAVKNQTEIEGAKAAHRRDGAALVRFLRWFDEEAPKGELDELTVVEKLHKARQGAADFRGPSFETISGAGPNGAIVHYRATPATNRRIENNSVFLLDSGGQYLDGTTDITRTLAVGDVGAQARRHFTLVLKGHIALNRARFPAGTAGSQLDSLARQFLWQQGLDYDHGTGHGIGSYLSVHEGPQRIGKQLNSVTILPGMIFSNEPGYYLAGSYGLRMENLELVVPVAIPGAERPMLGFETLTVCPIDRRMVDRDLLTTEERDWFNGYHARVKAELSPLVSGDDLAWLEQATAPLL
;
A
#
# COMPACT_ATOMS: atom_id res chain seq x y z
N MET A 1 -3.77 -12.02 33.74
CA MET A 1 -2.80 -12.95 34.37
C MET A 1 -1.70 -13.21 33.36
N SER A 2 -0.47 -12.76 33.64
CA SER A 2 0.70 -12.98 32.80
C SER A 2 1.08 -14.46 32.90
N VAL A 3 0.83 -15.22 31.84
CA VAL A 3 1.49 -16.52 31.65
C VAL A 3 2.90 -16.19 31.17
N SER A 4 3.88 -16.40 32.03
CA SER A 4 5.29 -16.47 31.65
C SER A 4 5.43 -17.63 30.65
N LEU A 5 5.40 -17.34 29.34
CA LEU A 5 5.78 -18.28 28.31
C LEU A 5 7.23 -18.68 28.58
N HIS A 6 7.46 -19.90 29.05
CA HIS A 6 8.78 -20.51 29.02
C HIS A 6 9.18 -20.60 27.53
N THR A 7 10.04 -19.70 27.08
CA THR A 7 10.67 -19.82 25.75
C THR A 7 11.55 -21.06 25.78
N VAL A 8 11.07 -22.13 25.16
CA VAL A 8 11.82 -23.37 24.99
C VAL A 8 13.05 -23.07 24.14
N ALA A 9 14.23 -23.45 24.63
CA ALA A 9 15.47 -23.29 23.86
C ALA A 9 15.50 -24.27 22.69
N TYR A 10 16.12 -23.85 21.58
CA TYR A 10 16.34 -24.74 20.44
C TYR A 10 17.34 -25.85 20.83
N GLN A 11 16.95 -27.11 20.69
CA GLN A 11 17.69 -28.28 21.16
C GLN A 11 18.65 -28.86 20.10
N GLY A 12 18.67 -28.29 18.89
CA GLY A 12 19.58 -28.67 17.81
C GLY A 12 18.92 -29.50 16.69
N ASP A 13 19.59 -29.53 15.54
CA ASP A 13 19.07 -30.10 14.30
C ASP A 13 18.73 -31.59 14.40
N ALA A 14 19.49 -32.37 15.19
CA ALA A 14 19.23 -33.80 15.39
C ALA A 14 17.88 -34.04 16.10
N THR A 15 17.62 -33.30 17.18
CA THR A 15 16.37 -33.38 17.93
C THR A 15 15.18 -32.96 17.07
N LEU A 16 15.30 -31.86 16.34
CA LEU A 16 14.23 -31.43 15.43
C LEU A 16 13.98 -32.48 14.33
N ALA A 17 15.03 -33.09 13.76
CA ALA A 17 14.88 -34.15 12.77
C ALA A 17 14.15 -35.39 13.32
N ASP A 18 14.42 -35.78 14.57
CA ASP A 18 13.68 -36.86 15.24
C ASP A 18 12.20 -36.53 15.43
N LEU A 19 11.90 -35.30 15.88
CA LEU A 19 10.53 -34.81 16.06
C LEU A 19 9.75 -34.77 14.74
N LEU A 20 10.36 -34.23 13.68
CA LEU A 20 9.75 -34.20 12.34
C LEU A 20 9.43 -35.61 11.84
N ARG A 21 10.34 -36.57 12.03
CA ARG A 21 10.10 -37.98 11.68
C ARG A 21 8.96 -38.59 12.51
N ALA A 22 8.91 -38.31 13.81
CA ALA A 22 7.85 -38.81 14.69
C ALA A 22 6.47 -38.26 14.28
N ASP A 23 6.41 -37.02 13.81
CA ASP A 23 5.19 -36.39 13.30
C ASP A 23 4.87 -36.76 11.83
N GLY A 24 5.71 -37.56 11.17
CA GLY A 24 5.53 -37.95 9.77
C GLY A 24 5.77 -36.83 8.75
N ILE A 25 6.55 -35.81 9.12
CA ILE A 25 6.86 -34.65 8.29
C ILE A 25 8.12 -34.93 7.45
N ASP A 26 7.95 -35.11 6.14
CA ASP A 26 9.05 -35.35 5.20
C ASP A 26 9.73 -34.05 4.74
N ARG A 27 10.46 -33.41 5.67
CA ARG A 27 11.28 -32.21 5.39
C ARG A 27 12.62 -32.28 6.12
N SER A 28 13.67 -31.80 5.48
CA SER A 28 14.98 -31.66 6.13
C SER A 28 15.03 -30.39 6.98
N VAL A 29 15.84 -30.40 8.04
CA VAL A 29 16.06 -29.18 8.85
C VAL A 29 16.64 -28.05 8.00
N ALA A 30 17.50 -28.38 7.02
CA ALA A 30 18.05 -27.40 6.09
C ALA A 30 16.97 -26.69 5.25
N SER A 31 15.98 -27.43 4.72
CA SER A 31 14.88 -26.80 3.97
C SER A 31 13.96 -25.98 4.86
N ILE A 32 13.81 -26.36 6.13
CA ILE A 32 13.05 -25.57 7.12
C ILE A 32 13.79 -24.27 7.47
N ARG A 33 15.12 -24.29 7.61
CA ARG A 33 15.93 -23.07 7.82
C ARG A 33 15.78 -22.09 6.65
N ASP A 34 15.80 -22.60 5.42
CA ASP A 34 15.59 -21.78 4.21
C ASP A 34 14.17 -21.19 4.15
N LEU A 35 13.15 -22.00 4.48
CA LEU A 35 11.78 -21.51 4.64
C LEU A 35 11.70 -20.39 5.69
N ILE A 36 12.30 -20.60 6.87
CA ILE A 36 12.31 -19.60 7.95
C ILE A 36 13.02 -18.32 7.52
N ALA A 37 14.11 -18.39 6.76
CA ALA A 37 14.77 -17.19 6.24
C ALA A 37 13.83 -16.36 5.36
N GLY A 38 13.04 -16.99 4.49
CA GLY A 38 11.99 -16.32 3.71
C GLY A 38 10.82 -15.81 4.57
N VAL A 39 10.39 -16.56 5.58
CA VAL A 39 9.36 -16.12 6.55
C VAL A 39 9.82 -14.90 7.34
N ASN A 40 11.09 -14.86 7.74
CA ASN A 40 11.69 -13.73 8.46
C ASN A 40 11.96 -12.52 7.55
N ALA A 41 12.01 -12.71 6.22
CA ALA A 41 12.05 -11.64 5.24
C ALA A 41 10.67 -11.09 4.88
N ALA A 42 9.60 -11.83 5.20
CA ALA A 42 8.23 -11.34 5.16
C ALA A 42 7.90 -10.54 6.44
N PRO A 43 6.97 -9.59 6.38
CA PRO A 43 6.44 -8.90 7.56
C PRO A 43 5.82 -9.89 8.56
N ASP A 44 5.96 -9.60 9.86
CA ASP A 44 5.06 -10.23 10.84
C ASP A 44 3.67 -9.62 10.69
N GLY A 45 2.68 -10.47 10.40
CA GLY A 45 1.27 -10.12 10.60
C GLY A 45 0.81 -10.41 12.03
N GLU A 46 -0.50 -10.30 12.28
CA GLU A 46 -1.12 -10.61 13.59
C GLU A 46 -1.11 -12.10 13.95
N LEU A 47 -0.81 -12.97 13.00
CA LEU A 47 -0.70 -14.41 13.19
C LEU A 47 0.76 -14.85 12.99
N PRO A 48 1.68 -14.45 13.89
CA PRO A 48 3.11 -14.67 13.71
C PRO A 48 3.50 -16.15 13.66
N ASP A 49 2.62 -17.06 14.10
CA ASP A 49 2.85 -18.51 14.11
C ASP A 49 2.19 -19.25 12.94
N ALA A 50 1.43 -18.55 12.07
CA ALA A 50 0.75 -19.17 10.94
C ALA A 50 1.70 -19.86 9.95
N TRP A 51 2.97 -19.43 9.90
CA TRP A 51 4.00 -20.06 9.05
C TRP A 51 4.28 -21.51 9.42
N LEU A 52 3.99 -21.94 10.65
CA LEU A 52 4.18 -23.34 11.07
C LEU A 52 3.34 -24.30 10.20
N ASP A 53 2.19 -23.84 9.69
CA ASP A 53 1.35 -24.63 8.78
C ASP A 53 2.00 -24.85 7.41
N LEU A 54 2.97 -24.02 7.02
CA LEU A 54 3.80 -24.22 5.81
C LEU A 54 4.80 -25.37 5.98
N VAL A 55 5.15 -25.73 7.22
CA VAL A 55 5.95 -26.92 7.53
C VAL A 55 5.03 -28.14 7.50
N SER A 56 3.97 -28.11 8.32
CA SER A 56 2.90 -29.12 8.34
C SER A 56 1.73 -28.66 9.22
N ALA A 57 0.48 -28.79 8.74
CA ALA A 57 -0.71 -28.59 9.58
C ALA A 57 -0.89 -29.65 10.68
N ARG A 58 -0.27 -30.84 10.53
CA ARG A 58 -0.27 -31.89 11.55
C ARG A 58 1.13 -31.98 12.15
N ARG A 59 1.27 -31.49 13.37
CA ARG A 59 2.52 -31.44 14.15
C ARG A 59 2.19 -31.53 15.64
N SER A 60 3.10 -32.07 16.43
CA SER A 60 3.01 -32.07 17.88
C SER A 60 3.36 -30.68 18.45
N ASP A 61 2.97 -30.44 19.71
CA ASP A 61 3.36 -29.23 20.43
C ASP A 61 4.89 -29.12 20.55
N ALA A 62 5.57 -30.24 20.82
CA ALA A 62 7.03 -30.31 20.90
C ALA A 62 7.72 -29.88 19.59
N THR A 63 7.19 -30.31 18.43
CA THR A 63 7.67 -29.85 17.12
C THR A 63 7.41 -28.36 16.93
N SER A 64 6.23 -27.86 17.30
CA SER A 64 5.89 -26.44 17.18
C SER A 64 6.81 -25.55 18.03
N GLU A 65 7.10 -25.96 19.27
CA GLU A 65 8.03 -25.28 20.16
C GLU A 65 9.45 -25.25 19.58
N GLN A 66 9.96 -26.36 19.06
CA GLN A 66 11.30 -26.43 18.47
C GLN A 66 11.40 -25.65 17.14
N LEU A 67 10.34 -25.61 16.33
CA LEU A 67 10.29 -24.78 15.12
C LEU A 67 10.29 -23.29 15.46
N THR A 68 9.52 -22.88 16.47
CA THR A 68 9.48 -21.51 16.97
C THR A 68 10.83 -21.09 17.56
N ALA A 69 11.43 -21.97 18.35
CA ALA A 69 12.77 -21.76 18.89
C ALA A 69 13.83 -21.65 17.78
N LEU A 70 13.75 -22.50 16.75
CA LEU A 70 14.62 -22.42 15.57
C LEU A 70 14.47 -21.07 14.85
N ARG A 71 13.23 -20.59 14.65
CA ARG A 71 12.97 -19.29 14.02
C ARG A 71 13.63 -18.13 14.76
N ALA A 72 13.63 -18.18 16.10
CA ALA A 72 14.30 -17.17 16.92
C ALA A 72 15.84 -17.19 16.82
N THR A 73 16.44 -18.27 16.31
CA THR A 73 17.90 -18.35 16.07
C THR A 73 18.33 -17.82 14.70
N ILE A 74 17.39 -17.54 13.81
CA ILE A 74 17.66 -17.05 12.47
C ILE A 74 17.36 -15.56 12.44
N ASP A 75 18.39 -14.74 12.24
CA ASP A 75 18.27 -13.29 12.23
C ASP A 75 17.31 -12.83 11.12
N ARG A 76 16.59 -11.75 11.42
CA ARG A 76 15.83 -11.03 10.39
C ARG A 76 16.77 -10.24 9.50
N PRO A 77 16.42 -10.06 8.21
CA PRO A 77 17.19 -9.19 7.35
C PRO A 77 17.28 -7.78 7.94
N ALA A 78 18.44 -7.16 7.81
CA ALA A 78 18.65 -5.79 8.22
C ALA A 78 17.78 -4.83 7.41
N ASP A 79 17.41 -3.70 8.01
CA ASP A 79 16.74 -2.60 7.33
C ASP A 79 17.64 -2.07 6.19
N PRO A 80 17.21 -2.16 4.92
CA PRO A 80 18.00 -1.72 3.77
C PRO A 80 18.41 -0.24 3.86
N ALA A 81 17.60 0.61 4.50
CA ALA A 81 17.89 2.04 4.62
C ALA A 81 19.13 2.33 5.49
N LYS A 82 19.55 1.41 6.34
CA LYS A 82 20.70 1.58 7.25
C LYS A 82 21.99 1.06 6.61
N GLY A 83 23.12 1.67 6.95
CA GLY A 83 24.45 1.24 6.51
C GLY A 83 25.31 2.40 5.98
N ASP A 84 26.42 2.06 5.33
CA ASP A 84 27.32 3.03 4.68
C ASP A 84 26.92 3.23 3.21
N HIS A 85 26.09 4.25 2.95
CA HIS A 85 25.63 4.57 1.60
C HIS A 85 26.76 5.04 0.68
N ALA A 86 27.85 5.61 1.21
CA ALA A 86 29.00 6.01 0.41
C ALA A 86 29.76 4.79 -0.12
N ALA A 87 29.96 3.78 0.72
CA ALA A 87 30.55 2.50 0.31
C ALA A 87 29.68 1.77 -0.72
N ARG A 88 28.35 1.75 -0.53
CA ARG A 88 27.40 1.17 -1.50
C ARG A 88 27.46 1.86 -2.85
N LEU A 89 27.51 3.20 -2.86
CA LEU A 89 27.64 3.99 -4.09
C LEU A 89 28.97 3.72 -4.81
N ALA A 90 30.07 3.60 -4.06
CA ALA A 90 31.37 3.25 -4.62
C ALA A 90 31.37 1.83 -5.23
N ALA A 91 30.77 0.86 -4.56
CA ALA A 91 30.62 -0.50 -5.08
C ALA A 91 29.78 -0.54 -6.36
N LEU A 92 28.62 0.14 -6.36
CA LEU A 92 27.78 0.25 -7.55
C LEU A 92 28.55 0.87 -8.73
N ARG A 93 29.26 1.98 -8.53
CA ARG A 93 30.08 2.61 -9.59
C ARG A 93 31.15 1.68 -10.15
N ALA A 94 31.81 0.91 -9.29
CA ALA A 94 32.78 -0.09 -9.73
C ALA A 94 32.11 -1.17 -10.61
N GLU A 95 30.92 -1.62 -10.24
CA GLU A 95 30.14 -2.59 -11.00
C GLU A 95 29.63 -2.01 -12.34
N LEU A 96 29.16 -0.76 -12.35
CA LEU A 96 28.78 -0.06 -13.59
C LEU A 96 29.95 0.02 -14.57
N LYS A 97 31.14 0.41 -14.08
CA LYS A 97 32.35 0.45 -14.89
C LYS A 97 32.73 -0.93 -15.43
N ARG A 98 32.59 -1.99 -14.62
CA ARG A 98 32.84 -3.38 -15.05
C ARG A 98 31.89 -3.81 -16.17
N ARG A 99 30.64 -3.35 -16.14
CA ARG A 99 29.61 -3.60 -17.18
C ARG A 99 29.70 -2.66 -18.38
N GLY A 100 30.61 -1.67 -18.37
CA GLY A 100 30.71 -0.67 -19.44
C GLY A 100 29.53 0.30 -19.49
N LEU A 101 28.97 0.64 -18.31
CA LEU A 101 27.90 1.62 -18.13
C LEU A 101 28.47 2.90 -17.48
N ASP A 102 27.95 4.04 -17.88
CA ASP A 102 28.32 5.37 -17.36
C ASP A 102 27.35 5.88 -16.29
N GLY A 103 26.20 5.22 -16.15
CA GLY A 103 25.26 5.45 -15.07
C GLY A 103 24.17 4.39 -14.99
N PHE A 104 23.34 4.49 -13.95
CA PHE A 104 22.21 3.59 -13.72
C PHE A 104 21.06 4.29 -13.00
N VAL A 105 19.83 3.94 -13.36
CA VAL A 105 18.62 4.42 -12.69
C VAL A 105 18.09 3.36 -11.72
N VAL A 106 17.80 3.77 -10.48
CA VAL A 106 17.17 2.92 -9.46
C VAL A 106 15.84 3.58 -9.04
N PRO A 107 14.69 3.06 -9.50
CA PRO A 107 13.39 3.60 -9.13
C PRO A 107 12.95 3.08 -7.76
N ARG A 108 11.91 3.71 -7.19
CA ARG A 108 11.15 3.15 -6.07
C ARG A 108 10.16 2.09 -6.55
N ALA A 109 10.63 0.97 -7.11
CA ALA A 109 9.78 -0.11 -7.61
C ALA A 109 10.41 -1.50 -7.40
N ASP A 110 9.58 -2.53 -7.51
CA ASP A 110 9.97 -3.92 -7.67
C ASP A 110 9.45 -4.48 -9.01
N GLU A 111 9.58 -5.79 -9.22
CA GLU A 111 9.19 -6.50 -10.45
C GLU A 111 7.67 -6.45 -10.70
N TYR A 112 6.88 -6.09 -9.68
CA TYR A 112 5.43 -6.03 -9.68
C TYR A 112 4.89 -4.60 -9.81
N GLN A 113 5.78 -3.58 -9.81
CA GLN A 113 5.42 -2.16 -9.88
C GLN A 113 4.46 -1.73 -8.76
N GLY A 114 4.54 -2.43 -7.61
CA GLY A 114 3.72 -2.15 -6.44
C GLY A 114 4.20 -0.90 -5.67
N GLU A 115 3.29 -0.29 -4.92
CA GLU A 115 3.61 0.85 -4.07
C GLU A 115 4.51 0.43 -2.89
N TYR A 116 4.14 -0.64 -2.18
CA TYR A 116 4.91 -1.21 -1.09
C TYR A 116 5.79 -2.34 -1.65
N VAL A 117 7.09 -2.29 -1.34
CA VAL A 117 8.06 -3.30 -1.78
C VAL A 117 8.57 -4.10 -0.59
N PRO A 118 8.82 -5.41 -0.75
CA PRO A 118 9.47 -6.20 0.28
C PRO A 118 10.91 -5.73 0.51
N LEU A 119 11.53 -6.17 1.61
CA LEU A 119 12.91 -5.79 1.96
C LEU A 119 13.89 -6.08 0.81
N ARG A 120 13.75 -7.22 0.14
CA ARG A 120 14.57 -7.60 -1.05
C ARG A 120 14.47 -6.59 -2.20
N GLY A 121 13.30 -6.01 -2.41
CA GLY A 121 13.02 -5.05 -3.48
C GLY A 121 13.38 -3.61 -3.13
N SER A 122 13.81 -3.33 -1.89
CA SER A 122 14.06 -1.98 -1.37
C SER A 122 15.39 -1.36 -1.84
N ARG A 123 15.70 -1.48 -3.13
CA ARG A 123 16.96 -1.05 -3.76
C ARG A 123 17.22 0.45 -3.61
N LEU A 124 16.18 1.28 -3.74
CA LEU A 124 16.28 2.73 -3.54
C LEU A 124 16.69 3.08 -2.11
N ALA A 125 16.06 2.47 -1.12
CA ALA A 125 16.41 2.65 0.29
C ALA A 125 17.83 2.14 0.56
N TRP A 126 18.19 0.98 0.00
CA TRP A 126 19.54 0.43 0.13
C TRP A 126 20.64 1.37 -0.36
N ILE A 127 20.48 1.92 -1.56
CA ILE A 127 21.53 2.76 -2.16
C ILE A 127 21.59 4.18 -1.56
N SER A 128 20.47 4.73 -1.07
CA SER A 128 20.37 6.16 -0.72
C SER A 128 19.98 6.48 0.72
N GLY A 129 19.38 5.53 1.45
CA GLY A 129 18.76 5.74 2.76
C GLY A 129 17.33 6.25 2.70
N PHE A 130 16.83 6.65 1.52
CA PHE A 130 15.48 7.19 1.36
C PHE A 130 14.39 6.12 1.49
N THR A 131 13.44 6.33 2.39
CA THR A 131 12.37 5.36 2.71
C THR A 131 10.98 5.75 2.20
N GLY A 132 10.85 6.88 1.49
CA GLY A 132 9.58 7.30 0.91
C GLY A 132 9.04 6.34 -0.17
N SER A 133 7.72 6.36 -0.40
CA SER A 133 7.06 5.45 -1.35
C SER A 133 7.11 5.92 -2.81
N ALA A 134 7.65 7.12 -3.08
CA ALA A 134 7.86 7.60 -4.44
C ALA A 134 9.20 8.31 -4.58
N GLY A 135 9.97 7.88 -5.58
CA GLY A 135 11.23 8.50 -5.96
C GLY A 135 12.06 7.65 -6.89
N ALA A 136 13.19 8.19 -7.30
CA ALA A 136 14.23 7.46 -8.02
C ALA A 136 15.59 8.07 -7.68
N VAL A 137 16.65 7.27 -7.74
CA VAL A 137 18.01 7.80 -7.84
C VAL A 137 18.60 7.51 -9.20
N LEU A 138 19.46 8.42 -9.63
CA LEU A 138 20.30 8.25 -10.79
C LEU A 138 21.76 8.36 -10.35
N VAL A 139 22.51 7.28 -10.57
CA VAL A 139 23.91 7.18 -10.17
C VAL A 139 24.77 7.22 -11.42
N LEU A 140 25.63 8.22 -11.53
CA LEU A 140 26.71 8.29 -12.53
C LEU A 140 28.04 7.86 -11.91
N LEU A 141 29.07 7.71 -12.74
CA LEU A 141 30.41 7.30 -12.28
C LEU A 141 31.06 8.29 -11.29
N ASP A 142 30.70 9.58 -11.34
CA ASP A 142 31.29 10.64 -10.53
C ASP A 142 30.30 11.37 -9.61
N LYS A 143 29.01 11.39 -9.96
CA LYS A 143 27.94 12.09 -9.20
C LYS A 143 26.66 11.26 -9.09
N ALA A 144 25.71 11.68 -8.25
CA ALA A 144 24.41 11.05 -8.13
C ALA A 144 23.33 12.07 -7.74
N ALA A 145 22.08 11.76 -8.10
CA ALA A 145 20.91 12.60 -7.83
C ALA A 145 19.75 11.75 -7.32
N ILE A 146 18.94 12.32 -6.42
CA ILE A 146 17.66 11.77 -5.99
C ILE A 146 16.52 12.67 -6.47
N PHE A 147 15.47 12.04 -6.98
CA PHE A 147 14.26 12.66 -7.51
C PHE A 147 13.06 12.22 -6.67
N ILE A 148 12.35 13.18 -6.08
CA ILE A 148 11.22 12.94 -5.17
C ILE A 148 10.07 13.92 -5.45
N ASP A 149 8.84 13.52 -5.12
CA ASP A 149 7.70 14.44 -5.18
C ASP A 149 7.53 15.29 -3.90
N GLY A 150 6.62 16.26 -3.97
CA GLY A 150 6.36 17.23 -2.90
C GLY A 150 6.12 16.61 -1.51
N ARG A 151 5.52 15.41 -1.43
CA ARG A 151 5.23 14.71 -0.16
C ARG A 151 6.50 14.38 0.63
N TYR A 152 7.62 14.22 -0.07
CA TYR A 152 8.87 13.70 0.48
C TYR A 152 10.00 14.74 0.59
N THR A 153 9.74 16.01 0.26
CA THR A 153 10.79 17.06 0.22
C THR A 153 11.50 17.25 1.56
N ILE A 154 10.76 17.20 2.67
CA ILE A 154 11.34 17.31 4.01
C ILE A 154 12.06 16.02 4.39
N GLN A 155 11.42 14.87 4.18
CA GLN A 155 11.95 13.56 4.53
C GLN A 155 13.27 13.25 3.80
N ALA A 156 13.35 13.47 2.49
CA ALA A 156 14.56 13.19 1.71
C ALA A 156 15.79 13.96 2.23
N ARG A 157 15.60 15.19 2.71
CA ARG A 157 16.70 16.01 3.27
C ARG A 157 17.16 15.55 4.66
N GLN A 158 16.31 14.79 5.36
CA GLN A 158 16.63 14.20 6.66
C GLN A 158 17.31 12.84 6.51
N GLU A 159 16.91 12.05 5.51
CA GLU A 159 17.36 10.67 5.33
C GLU A 159 18.56 10.51 4.39
N VAL A 160 18.69 11.38 3.38
CA VAL A 160 19.71 11.25 2.33
C VAL A 160 20.82 12.26 2.57
N SER A 161 22.07 11.85 2.31
CA SER A 161 23.22 12.74 2.49
C SER A 161 23.36 13.72 1.31
N PRO A 162 23.39 15.05 1.55
CA PRO A 162 23.66 16.03 0.51
C PRO A 162 25.10 15.96 -0.03
N GLY A 163 26.00 15.27 0.68
CA GLY A 163 27.37 15.01 0.20
C GLY A 163 27.44 13.87 -0.83
N LEU A 164 26.38 13.06 -0.96
CA LEU A 164 26.31 11.93 -1.88
C LEU A 164 25.34 12.17 -3.04
N PHE A 165 24.22 12.88 -2.80
CA PHE A 165 23.16 13.09 -3.78
C PHE A 165 22.76 14.57 -3.86
N SER A 166 22.52 15.06 -5.09
CA SER A 166 21.74 16.29 -5.30
C SER A 166 20.23 16.01 -5.26
N TYR A 167 19.44 16.97 -4.78
CA TYR A 167 17.98 16.85 -4.66
C TYR A 167 17.28 17.52 -5.83
N HIS A 168 16.34 16.80 -6.45
CA HIS A 168 15.53 17.28 -7.56
C HIS A 168 14.07 16.89 -7.39
N HIS A 169 13.17 17.66 -7.99
CA HIS A 169 11.73 17.35 -7.94
C HIS A 169 11.34 16.39 -9.07
N LEU A 170 10.77 15.23 -8.72
CA LEU A 170 10.47 14.13 -9.66
C LEU A 170 9.53 14.53 -10.81
N ILE A 171 8.62 15.47 -10.57
CA ILE A 171 7.61 15.88 -11.55
C ILE A 171 8.09 17.08 -12.37
N GLU A 172 8.83 18.01 -11.75
CA GLU A 172 9.25 19.26 -12.38
C GLU A 172 10.58 19.13 -13.13
N GLU A 173 11.45 18.23 -12.65
CA GLU A 173 12.76 17.94 -13.21
C GLU A 173 12.84 16.43 -13.52
N PHE A 174 12.44 16.03 -14.72
CA PHE A 174 12.50 14.62 -15.09
C PHE A 174 13.95 14.13 -15.10
N HIS A 175 14.22 12.99 -14.45
CA HIS A 175 15.57 12.47 -14.27
C HIS A 175 16.28 12.12 -15.59
N GLY A 176 15.53 11.87 -16.67
CA GLY A 176 16.09 11.73 -18.02
C GLY A 176 16.72 13.01 -18.56
N ASP A 177 16.13 14.18 -18.27
CA ASP A 177 16.67 15.49 -18.69
C ASP A 177 17.94 15.82 -17.90
N TRP A 178 17.94 15.51 -16.60
CA TRP A 178 19.12 15.64 -15.76
C TRP A 178 20.27 14.74 -16.25
N ALA A 179 19.96 13.50 -16.66
CA ALA A 179 20.95 12.58 -17.21
C ALA A 179 21.55 13.10 -18.51
N ALA A 180 20.70 13.58 -19.43
CA ALA A 180 21.10 14.16 -20.70
C ALA A 180 22.03 15.38 -20.53
N ALA A 181 21.81 16.19 -19.48
CA ALA A 181 22.65 17.34 -19.16
C ALA A 181 24.00 16.97 -18.51
N ASN A 182 24.14 15.76 -17.95
CA ASN A 182 25.31 15.36 -17.16
C ASN A 182 26.16 14.26 -17.80
N LEU A 183 25.66 13.57 -18.82
CA LEU A 183 26.37 12.52 -19.54
C LEU A 183 26.93 13.04 -20.88
N PRO A 184 28.15 12.66 -21.28
CA PRO A 184 28.68 13.01 -22.59
C PRO A 184 28.02 12.18 -23.70
N ALA A 185 28.07 12.70 -24.93
CA ALA A 185 27.66 11.94 -26.10
C ALA A 185 28.47 10.63 -26.21
N GLY A 186 27.78 9.52 -26.53
CA GLY A 186 28.31 8.16 -26.56
C GLY A 186 28.24 7.42 -25.22
N ALA A 187 27.80 8.07 -24.15
CA ALA A 187 27.63 7.42 -22.85
C ALA A 187 26.46 6.41 -22.83
N LYS A 188 26.55 5.44 -21.93
CA LYS A 188 25.54 4.39 -21.73
C LYS A 188 24.90 4.49 -20.36
N LEU A 189 23.61 4.84 -20.32
CA LEU A 189 22.81 4.83 -19.11
C LEU A 189 22.06 3.49 -19.00
N GLY A 190 22.39 2.71 -17.98
CA GLY A 190 21.73 1.43 -17.71
C GLY A 190 20.41 1.57 -16.97
N PHE A 191 19.51 0.61 -17.16
CA PHE A 191 18.31 0.42 -16.35
C PHE A 191 17.93 -1.06 -16.29
N ASP A 192 17.24 -1.48 -15.22
CA ASP A 192 16.70 -2.84 -15.11
C ASP A 192 15.30 -2.90 -15.76
N PRO A 193 15.07 -3.69 -16.82
CA PRO A 193 13.78 -3.77 -17.50
C PRO A 193 12.66 -4.38 -16.63
N TRP A 194 13.00 -5.04 -15.50
CA TRP A 194 12.00 -5.47 -14.53
C TRP A 194 11.43 -4.32 -13.69
N MET A 195 12.17 -3.23 -13.52
CA MET A 195 11.83 -2.14 -12.59
C MET A 195 11.11 -0.97 -13.28
N HIS A 196 10.95 -1.03 -14.60
CA HIS A 196 10.51 0.08 -15.43
C HIS A 196 9.48 -0.35 -16.46
N THR A 197 8.55 0.55 -16.79
CA THR A 197 7.52 0.35 -17.82
C THR A 197 8.00 0.82 -19.19
N GLY A 198 7.31 0.40 -20.26
CA GLY A 198 7.60 0.86 -21.63
C GLY A 198 7.47 2.37 -21.78
N ALA A 199 6.40 2.97 -21.23
CA ALA A 199 6.19 4.43 -21.27
C ALA A 199 7.32 5.21 -20.58
N TRP A 200 7.86 4.69 -19.48
CA TRP A 200 9.03 5.29 -18.84
C TRP A 200 10.26 5.21 -19.75
N ALA A 201 10.51 4.04 -20.36
CA ALA A 201 11.68 3.84 -21.22
C ALA A 201 11.62 4.74 -22.46
N ASP A 202 10.44 4.92 -23.06
CA ASP A 202 10.24 5.81 -24.19
C ASP A 202 10.49 7.28 -23.82
N LYS A 203 10.01 7.71 -22.65
CA LYS A 203 10.29 9.06 -22.14
C LYS A 203 11.79 9.28 -21.88
N MET A 204 12.48 8.27 -21.33
CA MET A 204 13.92 8.31 -21.14
C MET A 204 14.66 8.42 -22.48
N ARG A 205 14.32 7.59 -23.46
CA ARG A 205 14.92 7.66 -24.82
C ARG A 205 14.71 9.02 -25.47
N ALA A 206 13.52 9.61 -25.32
CA ALA A 206 13.21 10.93 -25.85
C ALA A 206 14.11 12.03 -25.25
N SER A 207 14.49 11.91 -23.99
CA SER A 207 15.39 12.85 -23.30
C SER A 207 16.86 12.63 -23.67
N LEU A 208 17.29 11.36 -23.77
CA LEU A 208 18.69 10.98 -23.92
C LEU A 208 19.20 11.01 -25.37
N THR A 209 18.37 10.64 -26.34
CA THR A 209 18.78 10.53 -27.76
C THR A 209 19.33 11.86 -28.32
N PRO A 210 18.72 13.04 -28.06
CA PRO A 210 19.26 14.31 -28.53
C PRO A 210 20.64 14.65 -27.94
N ALA A 211 20.96 14.15 -26.75
CA ALA A 211 22.27 14.30 -26.11
C ALA A 211 23.30 13.25 -26.60
N GLY A 212 22.90 12.34 -27.48
CA GLY A 212 23.75 11.24 -27.95
C GLY A 212 24.02 10.17 -26.89
N VAL A 213 23.16 10.06 -25.87
CA VAL A 213 23.29 9.08 -24.79
C VAL A 213 22.42 7.85 -25.10
N GLU A 214 22.98 6.66 -24.93
CA GLU A 214 22.30 5.38 -25.14
C GLU A 214 21.62 4.90 -23.85
N LEU A 215 20.34 4.52 -23.94
CA LEU A 215 19.63 3.84 -22.85
C LEU A 215 19.75 2.32 -23.02
N VAL A 216 20.35 1.65 -22.03
CA VAL A 216 20.72 0.22 -22.12
C VAL A 216 19.94 -0.59 -21.09
N ALA A 217 19.14 -1.55 -21.54
CA ALA A 217 18.52 -2.55 -20.66
C ALA A 217 19.60 -3.54 -20.17
N THR A 218 19.71 -3.74 -18.87
CA THR A 218 20.74 -4.62 -18.28
C THR A 218 20.25 -6.05 -18.07
N GLU A 219 21.12 -7.03 -18.28
CA GLU A 219 20.91 -8.40 -17.78
C GLU A 219 21.18 -8.45 -16.28
N GLY A 220 20.11 -8.54 -15.49
CA GLY A 220 20.14 -8.50 -14.02
C GLY A 220 20.52 -7.11 -13.46
N SER A 221 20.11 -6.85 -12.22
CA SER A 221 20.36 -5.59 -11.53
C SER A 221 21.84 -5.42 -11.14
N PRO A 222 22.52 -4.33 -11.54
CA PRO A 222 23.83 -3.96 -11.01
C PRO A 222 23.83 -3.67 -9.50
N VAL A 223 22.69 -3.24 -8.94
CA VAL A 223 22.53 -3.03 -7.49
C VAL A 223 22.59 -4.37 -6.77
N ASP A 224 21.89 -5.38 -7.28
CA ASP A 224 21.80 -6.71 -6.65
C ASP A 224 23.16 -7.40 -6.69
N ALA A 225 23.95 -7.18 -7.74
CA ALA A 225 25.30 -7.71 -7.87
C ALA A 225 26.29 -7.19 -6.79
N VAL A 226 25.99 -6.04 -6.18
CA VAL A 226 26.81 -5.45 -5.10
C VAL A 226 26.13 -5.48 -3.73
N TRP A 227 24.90 -5.98 -3.65
CA TRP A 227 24.14 -6.13 -2.41
C TRP A 227 24.42 -7.51 -1.79
N GLY A 228 25.59 -7.65 -1.16
CA GLY A 228 26.08 -8.93 -0.64
C GLY A 228 25.20 -9.59 0.44
N ASP A 229 24.43 -8.79 1.19
CA ASP A 229 23.49 -9.22 2.24
C ASP A 229 22.02 -9.01 1.83
N GLN A 230 21.72 -9.12 0.53
CA GLN A 230 20.35 -8.94 0.03
C GLN A 230 19.37 -9.90 0.73
N PRO A 231 18.25 -9.40 1.28
CA PRO A 231 17.22 -10.25 1.88
C PRO A 231 16.72 -11.33 0.90
N PRO A 232 16.40 -12.55 1.38
CA PRO A 232 15.76 -13.55 0.54
C PRO A 232 14.36 -13.09 0.11
N ALA A 233 13.79 -13.78 -0.89
CA ALA A 233 12.41 -13.54 -1.27
C ALA A 233 11.46 -13.86 -0.08
N PRO A 234 10.44 -13.03 0.19
CA PRO A 234 9.51 -13.29 1.28
C PRO A 234 8.71 -14.57 1.02
N LEU A 235 8.48 -15.33 2.09
CA LEU A 235 7.62 -16.52 2.12
C LEU A 235 6.49 -16.32 3.12
N GLY A 236 5.72 -15.24 2.95
CA GLY A 236 4.56 -14.94 3.77
C GLY A 236 3.40 -15.86 3.42
N VAL A 237 2.73 -16.42 4.44
CA VAL A 237 1.67 -17.43 4.27
C VAL A 237 0.56 -16.91 3.35
N VAL A 238 0.21 -17.73 2.36
CA VAL A 238 -0.93 -17.51 1.48
C VAL A 238 -2.12 -18.33 1.96
N ASN A 239 -3.23 -17.66 2.21
CA ASN A 239 -4.47 -18.23 2.73
C ASN A 239 -5.63 -18.03 1.75
N ILE A 240 -6.68 -18.84 1.90
CA ILE A 240 -7.93 -18.70 1.17
C ILE A 240 -8.69 -17.46 1.69
N GLN A 241 -9.19 -16.64 0.77
CA GLN A 241 -10.22 -15.65 1.08
C GLN A 241 -11.58 -16.35 1.02
N PRO A 242 -12.29 -16.51 2.15
CA PRO A 242 -13.52 -17.29 2.19
C PRO A 242 -14.62 -16.63 1.36
N LEU A 243 -15.50 -17.45 0.77
CA LEU A 243 -16.61 -16.96 -0.05
C LEU A 243 -17.55 -16.03 0.74
N SER A 244 -17.69 -16.22 2.05
CA SER A 244 -18.46 -15.34 2.94
C SER A 244 -17.93 -13.90 3.00
N ALA A 245 -16.67 -13.67 2.66
CA ALA A 245 -16.06 -12.35 2.58
C ALA A 245 -15.86 -11.89 1.12
N ALA A 246 -15.63 -12.81 0.18
CA ALA A 246 -15.43 -12.47 -1.23
C ALA A 246 -16.74 -12.25 -2.02
N GLY A 247 -17.84 -12.87 -1.61
CA GLY A 247 -19.16 -12.81 -2.29
C GLY A 247 -19.25 -13.53 -3.63
N ARG A 248 -18.12 -13.76 -4.30
CA ARG A 248 -18.01 -14.46 -5.58
C ARG A 248 -16.84 -15.43 -5.56
N SER A 249 -17.02 -16.61 -6.14
CA SER A 249 -15.98 -17.63 -6.22
C SER A 249 -14.87 -17.27 -7.23
N ALA A 250 -13.70 -17.88 -7.08
CA ALA A 250 -12.59 -17.71 -8.01
C ALA A 250 -12.94 -18.20 -9.43
N SER A 251 -13.72 -19.27 -9.55
CA SER A 251 -14.17 -19.80 -10.85
C SER A 251 -15.11 -18.84 -11.57
N GLU A 252 -16.05 -18.22 -10.87
CA GLU A 252 -16.93 -17.19 -11.45
C GLU A 252 -16.14 -15.98 -11.94
N LYS A 253 -15.17 -15.51 -11.13
CA LYS A 253 -14.30 -14.39 -11.52
C LYS A 253 -13.50 -14.71 -12.78
N ARG A 254 -12.86 -15.89 -12.84
CA ARG A 254 -12.12 -16.32 -14.05
C ARG A 254 -13.02 -16.44 -15.28
N ALA A 255 -14.24 -16.95 -15.12
CA ALA A 255 -15.20 -17.03 -16.22
C ALA A 255 -15.57 -15.64 -16.77
N ASP A 256 -15.76 -14.63 -15.92
CA ASP A 256 -15.99 -13.25 -16.36
C ASP A 256 -14.78 -12.66 -17.09
N ILE A 257 -13.58 -12.89 -16.57
CA ILE A 257 -12.34 -12.43 -17.23
C ILE A 257 -12.17 -13.10 -18.59
N ALA A 258 -12.41 -14.40 -18.70
CA ALA A 258 -12.42 -15.14 -19.96
C ALA A 258 -13.39 -14.52 -20.98
N GLN A 259 -14.62 -14.18 -20.55
CA GLN A 259 -15.59 -13.47 -21.40
C GLN A 259 -15.11 -12.07 -21.81
N ALA A 260 -14.43 -11.34 -20.92
CA ALA A 260 -13.85 -10.04 -21.23
C ALA A 260 -12.74 -10.16 -22.29
N LEU A 261 -11.87 -11.16 -22.19
CA LEU A 261 -10.84 -11.44 -23.19
C LEU A 261 -11.43 -11.83 -24.54
N ALA A 262 -12.49 -12.65 -24.55
CA ALA A 262 -13.20 -13.01 -25.77
C ALA A 262 -13.77 -11.77 -26.50
N LYS A 263 -14.32 -10.80 -25.76
CA LYS A 263 -14.80 -9.52 -26.32
C LYS A 263 -13.67 -8.68 -26.92
N LEU A 264 -12.49 -8.69 -26.29
CA LEU A 264 -11.27 -8.06 -26.80
C LEU A 264 -10.60 -8.86 -27.94
N LYS A 265 -11.10 -10.07 -28.23
CA LYS A 265 -10.49 -11.05 -29.14
C LYS A 265 -9.06 -11.38 -28.74
N ALA A 266 -8.75 -11.32 -27.43
CA ALA A 266 -7.46 -11.70 -26.88
C ALA A 266 -7.49 -13.19 -26.48
N ASP A 267 -6.41 -13.91 -26.77
CA ASP A 267 -6.27 -15.33 -26.49
C ASP A 267 -5.86 -15.58 -25.03
N ALA A 268 -5.15 -14.62 -24.44
CA ALA A 268 -4.70 -14.63 -23.05
C ALA A 268 -4.50 -13.21 -22.51
N ALA A 269 -4.38 -13.10 -21.18
CA ALA A 269 -3.80 -11.94 -20.50
C ALA A 269 -2.64 -12.36 -19.60
N VAL A 270 -1.66 -11.47 -19.44
CA VAL A 270 -0.61 -11.57 -18.43
C VAL A 270 -0.94 -10.58 -17.31
N LEU A 271 -1.05 -11.11 -16.10
CA LEU A 271 -1.31 -10.35 -14.88
C LEU A 271 0.02 -10.16 -14.14
N THR A 272 0.45 -8.91 -14.04
CA THR A 272 1.67 -8.51 -13.32
C THR A 272 1.40 -7.92 -11.95
N GLN A 273 0.13 -7.60 -11.65
CA GLN A 273 -0.29 -7.00 -10.39
C GLN A 273 -0.73 -8.09 -9.39
N PRO A 274 -0.01 -8.29 -8.26
CA PRO A 274 -0.33 -9.33 -7.29
C PRO A 274 -1.72 -9.20 -6.65
N ASP A 275 -2.24 -7.99 -6.53
CA ASP A 275 -3.57 -7.72 -5.96
C ASP A 275 -4.70 -8.16 -6.91
N SER A 276 -4.54 -7.99 -8.23
CA SER A 276 -5.41 -8.58 -9.26
C SER A 276 -5.44 -10.11 -9.16
N ILE A 277 -4.28 -10.74 -8.99
CA ILE A 277 -4.16 -12.19 -8.88
C ILE A 277 -4.82 -12.69 -7.58
N ALA A 278 -4.56 -12.02 -6.46
CA ALA A 278 -5.18 -12.31 -5.16
C ALA A 278 -6.71 -12.23 -5.22
N TRP A 279 -7.25 -11.21 -5.89
CA TRP A 279 -8.70 -11.06 -6.09
C TRP A 279 -9.26 -12.14 -7.02
N LEU A 280 -8.59 -12.44 -8.14
CA LEU A 280 -9.04 -13.40 -9.14
C LEU A 280 -9.14 -14.82 -8.55
N LEU A 281 -8.17 -15.19 -7.71
CA LEU A 281 -8.04 -16.52 -7.13
C LEU A 281 -8.67 -16.66 -5.74
N ASN A 282 -9.22 -15.57 -5.17
CA ASN A 282 -9.68 -15.54 -3.78
C ASN A 282 -8.61 -16.04 -2.80
N VAL A 283 -7.42 -15.45 -2.88
CA VAL A 283 -6.31 -15.74 -1.95
C VAL A 283 -5.80 -14.44 -1.34
N ARG A 284 -5.12 -14.54 -0.20
CA ARG A 284 -4.46 -13.42 0.50
C ARG A 284 -3.09 -13.87 0.95
N GLY A 285 -2.08 -13.01 0.78
CA GLY A 285 -0.70 -13.31 1.17
C GLY A 285 -0.22 -12.40 2.29
N ALA A 286 1.02 -12.60 2.70
CA ALA A 286 1.68 -11.78 3.72
C ALA A 286 3.11 -11.41 3.27
N ASP A 287 3.36 -11.31 1.97
CA ASP A 287 4.71 -11.03 1.45
C ASP A 287 5.09 -9.54 1.56
N VAL A 288 4.09 -8.66 1.62
CA VAL A 288 4.25 -7.20 1.57
C VAL A 288 3.71 -6.58 2.86
N PRO A 289 4.42 -5.64 3.50
CA PRO A 289 3.93 -4.97 4.70
C PRO A 289 2.55 -4.37 4.49
N CYS A 290 1.65 -4.59 5.44
CA CYS A 290 0.29 -4.02 5.51
C CYS A 290 -0.67 -4.37 4.36
N THR A 291 -0.19 -4.99 3.28
CA THR A 291 -0.98 -5.30 2.08
C THR A 291 -1.08 -6.82 1.92
N PRO A 292 -2.28 -7.43 2.08
CA PRO A 292 -2.44 -8.87 2.19
C PRO A 292 -2.45 -9.59 0.83
N LEU A 293 -1.36 -9.47 0.07
CA LEU A 293 -1.20 -10.06 -1.26
C LEU A 293 0.02 -11.00 -1.33
N PRO A 294 -0.04 -12.06 -2.16
CA PRO A 294 1.11 -12.89 -2.47
C PRO A 294 1.84 -12.35 -3.71
N LEU A 295 3.12 -12.01 -3.57
CA LEU A 295 3.95 -11.62 -4.71
C LEU A 295 4.00 -12.78 -5.72
N SER A 296 3.45 -12.56 -6.90
CA SER A 296 3.25 -13.58 -7.94
C SER A 296 2.91 -12.96 -9.29
N PHE A 297 3.03 -13.76 -10.35
CA PHE A 297 2.53 -13.46 -11.69
C PHE A 297 1.47 -14.47 -12.10
N ALA A 298 0.64 -14.16 -13.08
CA ALA A 298 -0.26 -15.15 -13.67
C ALA A 298 -0.45 -14.93 -15.18
N THR A 299 -0.73 -16.01 -15.90
CA THR A 299 -1.39 -15.93 -17.20
C THR A 299 -2.81 -16.46 -17.07
N ILE A 300 -3.77 -15.85 -17.77
CA ILE A 300 -5.14 -16.36 -17.89
C ILE A 300 -5.50 -16.49 -19.36
N ARG A 301 -5.97 -17.66 -19.77
CA ARG A 301 -6.41 -17.96 -21.13
C ARG A 301 -7.88 -17.54 -21.33
N ALA A 302 -8.30 -17.37 -22.57
CA ALA A 302 -9.68 -17.00 -22.92
C ALA A 302 -10.74 -18.07 -22.56
N ASP A 303 -10.32 -19.26 -22.12
CA ASP A 303 -11.20 -20.31 -21.57
C ASP A 303 -11.27 -20.30 -20.02
N GLY A 304 -10.53 -19.39 -19.36
CA GLY A 304 -10.48 -19.23 -17.91
C GLY A 304 -9.42 -20.08 -17.20
N ASN A 305 -8.61 -20.87 -17.92
CA ASN A 305 -7.48 -21.56 -17.34
C ASN A 305 -6.38 -20.56 -16.94
N VAL A 306 -5.76 -20.80 -15.79
CA VAL A 306 -4.72 -19.93 -15.21
C VAL A 306 -3.45 -20.72 -14.94
N ASP A 307 -2.31 -20.16 -15.34
CA ASP A 307 -1.02 -20.54 -14.77
C ASP A 307 -0.64 -19.48 -13.73
N TRP A 308 -0.53 -19.88 -12.46
CA TRP A 308 -0.17 -18.99 -11.34
C TRP A 308 1.28 -19.25 -10.93
N PHE A 309 2.14 -18.27 -11.16
CA PHE A 309 3.59 -18.33 -10.90
C PHE A 309 3.87 -17.80 -9.50
N VAL A 310 4.04 -18.73 -8.56
CA VAL A 310 4.13 -18.46 -7.13
C VAL A 310 5.00 -19.50 -6.45
N ASP A 311 5.75 -19.10 -5.41
CA ASP A 311 6.49 -20.07 -4.60
C ASP A 311 5.52 -20.99 -3.86
N ARG A 312 5.58 -22.31 -4.13
CA ARG A 312 4.69 -23.29 -3.48
C ARG A 312 4.88 -23.38 -1.97
N ARG A 313 6.07 -23.00 -1.46
CA ARG A 313 6.41 -23.11 -0.04
C ARG A 313 5.59 -22.18 0.85
N LYS A 314 4.97 -21.13 0.28
CA LYS A 314 4.11 -20.21 1.02
C LYS A 314 2.62 -20.55 0.97
N LEU A 315 2.20 -21.63 0.29
CA LEU A 315 0.78 -21.98 0.18
C LEU A 315 0.32 -22.75 1.43
N ALA A 316 -0.68 -22.21 2.14
CA ALA A 316 -1.31 -22.92 3.24
C ALA A 316 -2.05 -24.19 2.74
N PRO A 317 -2.17 -25.23 3.60
CA PRO A 317 -2.92 -26.44 3.27
C PRO A 317 -4.36 -26.15 2.81
N GLY A 318 -4.84 -26.90 1.82
CA GLY A 318 -6.19 -26.76 1.26
C GLY A 318 -6.32 -25.77 0.09
N LEU A 319 -5.28 -24.96 -0.20
CA LEU A 319 -5.31 -24.03 -1.33
C LEU A 319 -5.44 -24.73 -2.69
N GLU A 320 -4.79 -25.87 -2.88
CA GLU A 320 -4.86 -26.63 -4.13
C GLU A 320 -6.30 -27.10 -4.42
N GLU A 321 -7.02 -27.56 -3.39
CA GLU A 321 -8.42 -27.96 -3.50
C GLU A 321 -9.32 -26.74 -3.82
N HIS A 322 -9.09 -25.61 -3.14
CA HIS A 322 -9.81 -24.36 -3.39
C HIS A 322 -9.65 -23.85 -4.83
N LEU A 323 -8.45 -23.95 -5.39
CA LEU A 323 -8.15 -23.49 -6.74
C LEU A 323 -8.76 -24.38 -7.83
N GLY A 324 -8.93 -25.67 -7.55
CA GLY A 324 -9.48 -26.66 -8.47
C GLY A 324 -8.53 -27.00 -9.61
N ASN A 325 -9.06 -27.61 -10.68
CA ASN A 325 -8.26 -28.16 -11.79
C ASN A 325 -7.99 -27.18 -12.94
N GLN A 326 -8.49 -25.94 -12.86
CA GLN A 326 -8.28 -24.90 -13.88
C GLN A 326 -7.18 -23.90 -13.53
N VAL A 327 -6.48 -24.10 -12.40
CA VAL A 327 -5.37 -23.27 -11.98
C VAL A 327 -4.16 -24.18 -11.79
N SER A 328 -3.12 -23.97 -12.59
CA SER A 328 -1.84 -24.65 -12.45
C SER A 328 -0.90 -23.79 -11.61
N ILE A 329 -0.43 -24.32 -10.49
CA ILE A 329 0.58 -23.65 -9.67
C ILE A 329 1.97 -23.94 -10.26
N ARG A 330 2.69 -22.92 -10.65
CA ARG A 330 4.03 -23.01 -11.26
C ARG A 330 5.06 -22.27 -10.43
N ALA A 331 6.31 -22.70 -10.49
CA ALA A 331 7.41 -22.01 -9.87
C ALA A 331 7.64 -20.64 -10.55
N PRO A 332 8.10 -19.60 -9.82
CA PRO A 332 8.28 -18.27 -10.39
C PRO A 332 9.21 -18.19 -11.60
N ASP A 333 10.22 -19.05 -11.67
CA ASP A 333 11.20 -19.13 -12.77
C ASP A 333 10.62 -19.74 -14.06
N GLU A 334 9.46 -20.40 -13.99
CA GLU A 334 8.75 -20.93 -15.17
C GLU A 334 8.04 -19.84 -15.99
N LEU A 335 7.93 -18.60 -15.47
CA LEU A 335 7.23 -17.50 -16.15
C LEU A 335 7.77 -17.23 -17.55
N ALA A 336 9.10 -17.17 -17.70
CA ALA A 336 9.73 -16.89 -18.99
C ALA A 336 9.31 -17.90 -20.07
N GLY A 337 9.32 -19.19 -19.73
CA GLY A 337 8.91 -20.25 -20.65
C GLY A 337 7.42 -20.20 -20.99
N ALA A 338 6.57 -19.78 -20.06
CA ALA A 338 5.15 -19.59 -20.34
C ALA A 338 4.88 -18.40 -21.27
N LEU A 339 5.61 -17.30 -21.11
CA LEU A 339 5.55 -16.16 -22.04
C LEU A 339 6.04 -16.55 -23.44
N ASP A 340 7.11 -17.35 -23.52
CA ASP A 340 7.62 -17.88 -24.80
C ASP A 340 6.59 -18.76 -25.51
N ALA A 341 5.90 -19.62 -24.75
CA ALA A 341 4.88 -20.49 -25.31
C ALA A 341 3.72 -19.68 -25.92
N LEU A 342 3.25 -18.64 -25.23
CA LEU A 342 2.24 -17.71 -25.79
C LEU A 342 2.73 -17.03 -27.07
N GLY A 343 4.01 -16.64 -27.10
CA GLY A 343 4.61 -16.05 -28.30
C GLY A 343 4.71 -17.04 -29.47
N ALA A 344 5.15 -18.27 -29.21
CA ALA A 344 5.28 -19.33 -30.21
C ALA A 344 3.92 -19.75 -30.81
N GLU A 345 2.83 -19.61 -30.05
CA GLU A 345 1.45 -19.78 -30.52
C GLU A 345 0.99 -18.60 -31.42
N GLY A 346 1.73 -17.49 -31.47
CA GLY A 346 1.31 -16.25 -32.13
C GLY A 346 0.09 -15.61 -31.48
N ALA A 347 -0.11 -15.88 -30.19
CA ALA A 347 -1.28 -15.49 -29.42
C ALA A 347 -1.41 -13.96 -29.34
N LYS A 348 -2.64 -13.46 -29.35
CA LYS A 348 -2.95 -12.08 -28.99
C LYS A 348 -3.03 -11.97 -27.46
N VAL A 349 -2.07 -11.29 -26.86
CA VAL A 349 -1.89 -11.24 -25.40
C VAL A 349 -2.22 -9.85 -24.87
N ARG A 350 -3.18 -9.79 -23.95
CA ARG A 350 -3.52 -8.57 -23.20
C ARG A 350 -2.52 -8.36 -22.06
N LEU A 351 -2.00 -7.14 -21.93
CA LEU A 351 -1.14 -6.75 -20.80
C LEU A 351 -1.34 -5.28 -20.45
N ASP A 352 -1.19 -4.94 -19.18
CA ASP A 352 -1.31 -3.57 -18.71
C ASP A 352 -0.12 -2.71 -19.17
N GLY A 353 -0.34 -1.81 -20.13
CA GLY A 353 0.72 -0.92 -20.63
C GLY A 353 1.19 0.13 -19.61
N GLY A 354 0.42 0.38 -18.55
CA GLY A 354 0.75 1.33 -17.49
C GLY A 354 1.56 0.72 -16.35
N THR A 355 1.42 -0.58 -16.10
CA THR A 355 2.04 -1.25 -14.93
C THR A 355 2.88 -2.46 -15.27
N ALA A 356 2.82 -3.04 -16.47
CA ALA A 356 3.70 -4.17 -16.81
C ALA A 356 5.16 -3.73 -16.95
N ALA A 357 6.06 -4.46 -16.28
CA ALA A 357 7.50 -4.36 -16.48
C ALA A 357 7.87 -4.54 -17.96
N LEU A 358 8.79 -3.71 -18.45
CA LEU A 358 9.27 -3.75 -19.83
C LEU A 358 9.83 -5.12 -20.20
N TRP A 359 10.45 -5.83 -19.25
CA TRP A 359 10.93 -7.20 -19.47
C TRP A 359 9.83 -8.13 -19.99
N VAL A 360 8.61 -8.06 -19.43
CA VAL A 360 7.47 -8.91 -19.85
C VAL A 360 7.03 -8.53 -21.27
N VAL A 361 6.97 -7.23 -21.55
CA VAL A 361 6.62 -6.68 -22.87
C VAL A 361 7.60 -7.17 -23.93
N ASP A 362 8.89 -6.98 -23.68
CA ASP A 362 9.97 -7.33 -24.60
C ASP A 362 10.04 -8.84 -24.81
N ARG A 363 9.88 -9.64 -23.74
CA ARG A 363 9.92 -11.10 -23.84
C ARG A 363 8.81 -11.64 -24.74
N LEU A 364 7.56 -11.19 -24.53
CA LEU A 364 6.42 -11.58 -25.36
C LEU A 364 6.60 -11.16 -26.81
N ALA A 365 7.06 -9.91 -27.05
CA ALA A 365 7.30 -9.41 -28.40
C ALA A 365 8.38 -10.22 -29.13
N GLN A 366 9.50 -10.51 -28.47
CA GLN A 366 10.60 -11.32 -29.02
C GLN A 366 10.17 -12.75 -29.30
N ALA A 367 9.28 -13.32 -28.49
CA ALA A 367 8.73 -14.66 -28.67
C ALA A 367 7.69 -14.75 -29.81
N GLY A 368 7.20 -13.61 -30.33
CA GLY A 368 6.25 -13.56 -31.46
C GLY A 368 4.79 -13.33 -31.08
N ALA A 369 4.50 -12.95 -29.83
CA ALA A 369 3.13 -12.63 -29.40
C ALA A 369 2.62 -11.32 -30.04
N LYS A 370 1.31 -11.24 -30.28
CA LYS A 370 0.64 -10.01 -30.71
C LYS A 370 0.17 -9.23 -29.48
N LEU A 371 0.90 -8.19 -29.12
CA LEU A 371 0.61 -7.43 -27.90
C LEU A 371 -0.65 -6.57 -28.04
N ASP A 372 -1.55 -6.70 -27.07
CA ASP A 372 -2.69 -5.80 -26.83
C ASP A 372 -2.41 -5.04 -25.54
N GLN A 373 -1.75 -3.89 -25.66
CA GLN A 373 -1.41 -3.05 -24.51
C GLN A 373 -2.61 -2.23 -24.06
N GLY A 374 -3.12 -2.53 -22.87
CA GLY A 374 -4.06 -1.69 -22.13
C GLY A 374 -4.42 -2.34 -20.80
N GLY A 375 -5.25 -1.69 -19.99
CA GLY A 375 -5.50 -2.12 -18.60
C GLY A 375 -5.72 -3.61 -18.35
N ASP A 376 -5.15 -4.06 -17.23
CA ASP A 376 -5.39 -5.38 -16.62
C ASP A 376 -6.91 -5.68 -16.53
N PRO A 377 -7.38 -6.84 -17.02
CA PRO A 377 -8.81 -7.15 -17.07
C PRO A 377 -9.45 -7.34 -15.68
N CYS A 378 -8.68 -7.58 -14.62
CA CYS A 378 -9.15 -7.73 -13.25
C CYS A 378 -9.34 -6.39 -12.52
N VAL A 379 -8.62 -5.33 -12.92
CA VAL A 379 -8.58 -4.06 -12.18
C VAL A 379 -9.96 -3.41 -12.04
N LEU A 380 -10.72 -3.26 -13.13
CA LEU A 380 -12.03 -2.60 -13.07
C LEU A 380 -13.10 -3.44 -12.33
N PRO A 381 -13.26 -4.76 -12.59
CA PRO A 381 -14.16 -5.61 -11.82
C PRO A 381 -13.81 -5.66 -10.33
N LYS A 382 -12.53 -5.62 -9.96
CA LYS A 382 -12.06 -5.57 -8.58
C LYS A 382 -12.38 -4.24 -7.90
N ALA A 383 -12.25 -3.12 -8.61
CA ALA A 383 -12.56 -1.80 -8.09
C ALA A 383 -14.04 -1.63 -7.69
N VAL A 384 -14.96 -2.28 -8.42
CA VAL A 384 -16.40 -2.26 -8.15
C VAL A 384 -16.78 -3.37 -7.18
N LYS A 385 -16.97 -3.02 -5.91
CA LYS A 385 -17.26 -3.99 -4.85
C LYS A 385 -18.65 -4.59 -5.02
N ASN A 386 -18.76 -5.90 -4.83
CA ASN A 386 -20.05 -6.58 -4.79
C ASN A 386 -20.73 -6.39 -3.41
N GLN A 387 -21.99 -6.80 -3.29
CA GLN A 387 -22.75 -6.57 -2.06
C GLN A 387 -22.10 -7.17 -0.80
N THR A 388 -21.49 -8.35 -0.89
CA THR A 388 -20.78 -8.97 0.24
C THR A 388 -19.57 -8.14 0.66
N GLU A 389 -18.77 -7.70 -0.31
CA GLU A 389 -17.61 -6.84 -0.06
C GLU A 389 -18.03 -5.47 0.51
N ILE A 390 -19.15 -4.90 0.05
CA ILE A 390 -19.71 -3.65 0.58
C ILE A 390 -20.14 -3.81 2.04
N GLU A 391 -20.89 -4.87 2.37
CA GLU A 391 -21.33 -5.11 3.74
C GLU A 391 -20.15 -5.44 4.67
N GLY A 392 -19.14 -6.18 4.16
CA GLY A 392 -17.88 -6.42 4.85
C GLY A 392 -17.13 -5.12 5.15
N ALA A 393 -17.00 -4.23 4.17
CA ALA A 393 -16.41 -2.90 4.38
C ALA A 393 -17.18 -2.11 5.45
N LYS A 394 -18.52 -2.06 5.39
CA LYS A 394 -19.34 -1.40 6.42
C LYS A 394 -19.12 -2.00 7.81
N ALA A 395 -19.04 -3.33 7.91
CA ALA A 395 -18.79 -4.02 9.17
C ALA A 395 -17.38 -3.77 9.73
N ALA A 396 -16.37 -3.73 8.86
CA ALA A 396 -14.99 -3.40 9.23
C ALA A 396 -14.90 -1.98 9.80
N HIS A 397 -15.52 -1.00 9.15
CA HIS A 397 -15.51 0.40 9.60
C HIS A 397 -16.24 0.60 10.94
N ARG A 398 -17.31 -0.15 11.24
CA ARG A 398 -17.96 -0.12 12.56
C ARG A 398 -17.06 -0.69 13.66
N ARG A 399 -16.38 -1.81 13.39
CA ARG A 399 -15.42 -2.42 14.32
C ARG A 399 -14.23 -1.50 14.57
N ASP A 400 -13.66 -0.93 13.51
CA ASP A 400 -12.57 0.04 13.60
C ASP A 400 -13.00 1.32 14.32
N GLY A 401 -14.20 1.82 14.03
CA GLY A 401 -14.80 2.96 14.73
C GLY A 401 -14.91 2.74 16.24
N ALA A 402 -15.33 1.55 16.68
CA ALA A 402 -15.37 1.21 18.10
C ALA A 402 -13.97 1.12 18.73
N ALA A 403 -12.97 0.61 18.01
CA ALA A 403 -11.58 0.62 18.46
C ALA A 403 -11.04 2.06 18.59
N LEU A 404 -11.33 2.92 17.62
CA LEU A 404 -10.96 4.33 17.63
C LEU A 404 -11.63 5.11 18.76
N VAL A 405 -12.90 4.83 19.10
CA VAL A 405 -13.55 5.47 20.26
C VAL A 405 -12.79 5.16 21.56
N ARG A 406 -12.41 3.90 21.78
CA ARG A 406 -11.61 3.50 22.96
C ARG A 406 -10.25 4.20 22.99
N PHE A 407 -9.60 4.26 21.83
CA PHE A 407 -8.32 4.95 21.68
C PHE A 407 -8.45 6.46 21.91
N LEU A 408 -9.43 7.13 21.29
CA LEU A 408 -9.61 8.58 21.38
C LEU A 408 -10.02 9.02 22.78
N ARG A 409 -10.85 8.23 23.49
CA ARG A 409 -11.14 8.45 24.90
C ARG A 409 -9.87 8.41 25.74
N TRP A 410 -9.05 7.38 25.57
CA TRP A 410 -7.75 7.28 26.25
C TRP A 410 -6.83 8.44 25.90
N PHE A 411 -6.77 8.83 24.63
CA PHE A 411 -5.93 9.94 24.16
C PHE A 411 -6.37 11.26 24.82
N ASP A 412 -7.67 11.53 24.89
CA ASP A 412 -8.23 12.73 25.54
C ASP A 412 -7.94 12.78 27.04
N GLU A 413 -7.85 11.62 27.71
CA GLU A 413 -7.49 11.52 29.13
C GLU A 413 -5.99 11.71 29.38
N GLU A 414 -5.14 11.14 28.52
CA GLU A 414 -3.69 11.07 28.77
C GLU A 414 -2.89 12.20 28.11
N ALA A 415 -3.27 12.67 26.91
CA ALA A 415 -2.51 13.69 26.19
C ALA A 415 -2.33 15.00 27.00
N PRO A 416 -3.36 15.53 27.70
CA PRO A 416 -3.22 16.74 28.50
C PRO A 416 -2.20 16.66 29.65
N LYS A 417 -1.84 15.44 30.09
CA LYS A 417 -0.82 15.22 31.12
C LYS A 417 0.59 15.51 30.62
N GLY A 418 0.79 15.63 29.30
CA GLY A 418 2.08 15.89 28.67
C GLY A 418 3.02 14.68 28.69
N GLU A 419 2.49 13.48 28.94
CA GLU A 419 3.26 12.26 29.11
C GLU A 419 3.40 11.41 27.84
N LEU A 420 2.66 11.74 26.78
CA LEU A 420 2.62 10.97 25.54
C LEU A 420 3.69 11.40 24.52
N ASP A 421 4.07 10.45 23.67
CA ASP A 421 4.82 10.67 22.45
C ASP A 421 4.21 9.92 21.26
N GLU A 422 4.71 10.18 20.06
CA GLU A 422 4.16 9.66 18.81
C GLU A 422 4.18 8.13 18.76
N LEU A 423 5.27 7.49 19.21
CA LEU A 423 5.40 6.02 19.22
C LEU A 423 4.44 5.37 20.22
N THR A 424 4.26 5.96 21.41
CA THR A 424 3.30 5.47 22.41
C THR A 424 1.88 5.48 21.85
N VAL A 425 1.53 6.50 21.05
CA VAL A 425 0.23 6.57 20.37
C VAL A 425 0.06 5.45 19.34
N VAL A 426 1.09 5.19 18.51
CA VAL A 426 1.06 4.10 17.52
C VAL A 426 0.79 2.76 18.21
N GLU A 427 1.55 2.46 19.27
CA GLU A 427 1.40 1.21 20.02
C GLU A 427 0.00 1.08 20.65
N LYS A 428 -0.51 2.17 21.23
CA LYS A 428 -1.81 2.15 21.90
C LYS A 428 -2.97 1.98 20.91
N LEU A 429 -2.92 2.65 19.76
CA LEU A 429 -3.93 2.51 18.71
C LEU A 429 -3.93 1.08 18.14
N HIS A 430 -2.74 0.53 17.88
CA HIS A 430 -2.60 -0.84 17.43
C HIS A 430 -3.25 -1.83 18.42
N LYS A 431 -2.95 -1.71 19.72
CA LYS A 431 -3.58 -2.52 20.77
C LYS A 431 -5.11 -2.37 20.82
N ALA A 432 -5.64 -1.16 20.56
CA ALA A 432 -7.09 -0.95 20.51
C ALA A 432 -7.73 -1.72 19.34
N ARG A 433 -7.07 -1.77 18.17
CA ARG A 433 -7.51 -2.52 17.00
C ARG A 433 -7.36 -4.03 17.15
N GLN A 434 -6.32 -4.52 17.83
CA GLN A 434 -6.13 -5.95 18.12
C GLN A 434 -7.30 -6.57 18.89
N GLY A 435 -8.03 -5.77 19.68
CA GLY A 435 -9.24 -6.22 20.35
C GLY A 435 -10.48 -6.36 19.45
N ALA A 436 -10.42 -5.90 18.20
CA ALA A 436 -11.52 -5.98 17.25
C ALA A 436 -11.55 -7.33 16.53
N ALA A 437 -12.75 -7.91 16.39
CA ALA A 437 -12.95 -9.15 15.64
C ALA A 437 -12.41 -9.02 14.21
N ASP A 438 -11.84 -10.11 13.69
CA ASP A 438 -11.27 -10.24 12.34
C ASP A 438 -10.19 -9.22 11.92
N PHE A 439 -9.60 -8.48 12.86
CA PHE A 439 -8.40 -7.69 12.60
C PHE A 439 -7.24 -8.59 12.14
N ARG A 440 -6.47 -8.12 11.15
CA ARG A 440 -5.35 -8.86 10.52
C ARG A 440 -4.06 -8.04 10.46
N GLY A 441 -4.07 -6.82 10.98
CA GLY A 441 -2.92 -5.93 11.05
C GLY A 441 -3.25 -4.55 10.50
N PRO A 442 -2.29 -3.60 10.54
CA PRO A 442 -2.48 -2.29 9.94
C PRO A 442 -2.60 -2.38 8.41
N SER A 443 -3.35 -1.46 7.79
CA SER A 443 -3.43 -1.32 6.32
C SER A 443 -2.30 -0.47 5.72
N PHE A 444 -1.60 0.27 6.56
CA PHE A 444 -0.33 0.96 6.31
C PHE A 444 0.30 1.37 7.65
N GLU A 445 1.58 1.77 7.65
CA GLU A 445 2.24 2.25 8.86
C GLU A 445 1.58 3.52 9.37
N THR A 446 1.14 3.51 10.63
CA THR A 446 0.42 4.63 11.25
C THR A 446 1.27 5.90 11.24
N ILE A 447 0.73 6.95 10.66
CA ILE A 447 1.27 8.31 10.69
C ILE A 447 0.81 8.95 12.00
N SER A 448 1.76 9.20 12.89
CA SER A 448 1.55 9.78 14.22
C SER A 448 2.42 11.03 14.33
N GLY A 449 1.87 12.19 14.00
CA GLY A 449 2.62 13.43 13.82
C GLY A 449 2.25 14.51 14.84
N ALA A 450 3.15 14.77 15.78
CA ALA A 450 3.02 15.83 16.78
C ALA A 450 3.59 17.16 16.29
N GLY A 451 2.76 18.21 16.27
CA GLY A 451 3.17 19.55 15.86
C GLY A 451 3.87 19.54 14.50
N PRO A 452 5.14 20.00 14.39
CA PRO A 452 5.83 20.12 13.10
C PRO A 452 5.94 18.81 12.31
N ASN A 453 5.98 17.66 12.99
CA ASN A 453 6.02 16.36 12.32
C ASN A 453 4.71 16.07 11.56
N GLY A 454 3.57 16.59 12.02
CA GLY A 454 2.30 16.48 11.29
C GLY A 454 2.34 17.16 9.92
N ALA A 455 3.24 18.13 9.71
CA ALA A 455 3.40 18.81 8.41
C ALA A 455 4.16 17.96 7.37
N ILE A 456 4.73 16.82 7.75
CA ILE A 456 5.36 15.87 6.85
C ILE A 456 4.27 14.87 6.43
N VAL A 457 3.83 14.95 5.17
CA VAL A 457 2.58 14.32 4.68
C VAL A 457 2.50 12.82 5.03
N HIS A 458 3.59 12.08 4.79
CA HIS A 458 3.73 10.64 5.08
C HIS A 458 4.74 10.39 6.22
N TYR A 459 4.69 11.20 7.28
CA TYR A 459 5.57 11.06 8.44
C TYR A 459 5.48 9.68 9.08
N ARG A 460 6.63 9.10 9.39
CA ARG A 460 6.73 7.85 10.15
C ARG A 460 7.55 8.10 11.41
N ALA A 461 6.93 7.92 12.57
CA ALA A 461 7.63 8.07 13.83
C ALA A 461 8.68 6.95 13.97
N THR A 462 9.92 7.35 14.26
CA THR A 462 11.03 6.44 14.56
C THR A 462 11.61 6.81 15.92
N PRO A 463 12.39 5.93 16.60
CA PRO A 463 13.06 6.32 17.82
C PRO A 463 13.93 7.58 17.70
N ALA A 464 14.45 7.88 16.50
CA ALA A 464 15.27 9.06 16.23
C ALA A 464 14.44 10.34 16.01
N THR A 465 13.21 10.22 15.53
CA THR A 465 12.32 11.36 15.18
C THR A 465 11.14 11.53 16.12
N ASN A 466 10.93 10.59 17.04
CA ASN A 466 9.81 10.54 18.00
C ASN A 466 9.72 11.82 18.81
N ARG A 467 8.60 12.52 18.69
CA ARG A 467 8.33 13.74 19.44
C ARG A 467 7.33 13.52 20.57
N ARG A 468 7.53 14.30 21.63
CA ARG A 468 6.53 14.48 22.68
C ARG A 468 5.32 15.21 22.12
N ILE A 469 4.13 14.83 22.59
CA ILE A 469 2.89 15.52 22.26
C ILE A 469 2.73 16.67 23.27
N GLU A 470 2.94 17.90 22.79
CA GLU A 470 2.91 19.10 23.63
C GLU A 470 1.48 19.57 23.90
N ASN A 471 1.25 20.17 25.07
CA ASN A 471 0.00 20.86 25.33
C ASN A 471 -0.14 22.09 24.42
N ASN A 472 -1.38 22.44 24.10
CA ASN A 472 -1.74 23.52 23.17
C ASN A 472 -1.17 23.31 21.75
N SER A 473 -1.20 22.06 21.28
CA SER A 473 -0.67 21.68 19.97
C SER A 473 -1.64 20.82 19.16
N VAL A 474 -1.37 20.75 17.85
CA VAL A 474 -2.09 19.91 16.91
C VAL A 474 -1.41 18.55 16.83
N PHE A 475 -2.20 17.50 16.85
CA PHE A 475 -1.74 16.13 16.63
C PHE A 475 -2.47 15.52 15.43
N LEU A 476 -1.73 15.11 14.41
CA LEU A 476 -2.27 14.42 13.23
C LEU A 476 -2.10 12.92 13.41
N LEU A 477 -3.18 12.17 13.27
CA LEU A 477 -3.19 10.72 13.33
C LEU A 477 -3.86 10.16 12.10
N ASP A 478 -3.10 9.49 11.26
CA ASP A 478 -3.59 8.76 10.10
C ASP A 478 -3.20 7.29 10.17
N SER A 479 -4.18 6.43 9.99
CA SER A 479 -4.06 5.02 10.30
C SER A 479 -5.20 4.21 9.68
N GLY A 480 -4.97 2.93 9.46
CA GLY A 480 -6.03 2.01 9.06
C GLY A 480 -5.76 0.57 9.47
N GLY A 481 -6.75 -0.28 9.27
CA GLY A 481 -6.70 -1.71 9.59
C GLY A 481 -7.09 -2.58 8.41
N GLN A 482 -6.41 -3.72 8.29
CA GLN A 482 -6.87 -4.85 7.53
C GLN A 482 -7.80 -5.71 8.39
N TYR A 483 -8.96 -6.02 7.85
CA TYR A 483 -9.91 -6.96 8.41
C TYR A 483 -10.19 -8.05 7.36
N LEU A 484 -10.55 -9.25 7.78
CA LEU A 484 -10.82 -10.37 6.84
C LEU A 484 -11.80 -9.99 5.70
N ASP A 485 -12.70 -9.07 5.96
CA ASP A 485 -13.83 -8.65 5.12
C ASP A 485 -13.73 -7.17 4.67
N GLY A 486 -12.62 -6.47 4.92
CA GLY A 486 -12.48 -5.08 4.49
C GLY A 486 -11.15 -4.43 4.86
N THR A 487 -10.88 -3.28 4.26
CA THR A 487 -9.71 -2.44 4.55
C THR A 487 -10.22 -1.06 5.00
N THR A 488 -9.66 -0.52 6.08
CA THR A 488 -9.97 0.84 6.55
C THR A 488 -8.81 1.78 6.31
N ASP A 489 -9.15 3.06 6.16
CA ASP A 489 -8.24 4.19 6.10
C ASP A 489 -8.92 5.40 6.74
N ILE A 490 -8.22 6.08 7.64
CA ILE A 490 -8.79 7.18 8.42
C ILE A 490 -7.71 8.05 9.04
N THR A 491 -7.76 9.31 8.63
CA THR A 491 -7.13 10.42 9.33
C THR A 491 -8.08 11.20 10.26
N ARG A 492 -7.63 11.46 11.48
CA ARG A 492 -8.17 12.49 12.38
C ARG A 492 -7.07 13.44 12.82
N THR A 493 -7.41 14.74 12.82
CA THR A 493 -6.58 15.77 13.44
C THR A 493 -7.19 16.13 14.79
N LEU A 494 -6.40 16.04 15.86
CA LEU A 494 -6.83 16.18 17.25
C LEU A 494 -6.23 17.44 17.88
N ALA A 495 -7.01 18.08 18.75
CA ALA A 495 -6.56 19.18 19.58
C ALA A 495 -6.06 18.67 20.93
N VAL A 496 -4.83 19.04 21.30
CA VAL A 496 -4.32 18.86 22.67
C VAL A 496 -4.34 20.22 23.34
N GLY A 497 -5.38 20.52 24.14
CA GLY A 497 -5.57 21.86 24.72
C GLY A 497 -6.09 22.90 23.70
N ASP A 498 -5.62 24.15 23.78
CA ASP A 498 -5.98 25.22 22.84
C ASP A 498 -4.95 25.32 21.70
N VAL A 499 -5.34 24.87 20.50
CA VAL A 499 -4.48 24.91 19.30
C VAL A 499 -4.36 26.29 18.63
N GLY A 500 -5.07 27.30 19.15
CA GLY A 500 -5.08 28.65 18.60
C GLY A 500 -6.01 28.84 17.39
N ALA A 501 -6.33 30.11 17.11
CA ALA A 501 -7.30 30.48 16.08
C ALA A 501 -6.84 30.13 14.65
N GLN A 502 -5.54 30.23 14.36
CA GLN A 502 -5.01 29.95 13.03
C GLN A 502 -5.15 28.47 12.65
N ALA A 503 -4.80 27.55 13.57
CA ALA A 503 -4.94 26.12 13.34
C ALA A 503 -6.42 25.72 13.15
N ARG A 504 -7.32 26.26 13.99
CA ARG A 504 -8.77 26.02 13.84
C ARG A 504 -9.31 26.55 12.50
N ARG A 505 -8.89 27.74 12.08
CA ARG A 505 -9.27 28.30 10.77
C ARG A 505 -8.81 27.39 9.64
N HIS A 506 -7.54 27.01 9.59
CA HIS A 506 -7.03 26.12 8.54
C HIS A 506 -7.73 24.75 8.55
N PHE A 507 -7.95 24.16 9.72
CA PHE A 507 -8.67 22.88 9.82
C PHE A 507 -10.10 23.00 9.32
N THR A 508 -10.77 24.10 9.62
CA THR A 508 -12.15 24.31 9.18
C THR A 508 -12.22 24.48 7.66
N LEU A 509 -11.23 25.10 7.02
CA LEU A 509 -11.15 25.16 5.55
C LEU A 509 -10.97 23.75 4.93
N VAL A 510 -10.12 22.92 5.53
CA VAL A 510 -9.95 21.50 5.14
C VAL A 510 -11.27 20.74 5.31
N LEU A 511 -11.94 20.90 6.46
CA LEU A 511 -13.23 20.27 6.75
C LEU A 511 -14.32 20.71 5.76
N LYS A 512 -14.38 22.00 5.38
CA LYS A 512 -15.33 22.47 4.35
C LYS A 512 -15.09 21.79 3.02
N GLY A 513 -13.83 21.59 2.63
CA GLY A 513 -13.45 20.80 1.46
C GLY A 513 -13.97 19.35 1.53
N HIS A 514 -13.73 18.70 2.66
CA HIS A 514 -14.20 17.33 2.92
C HIS A 514 -15.73 17.23 2.81
N ILE A 515 -16.46 18.16 3.43
CA ILE A 515 -17.92 18.22 3.41
C ILE A 515 -18.45 18.46 1.99
N ALA A 516 -17.84 19.39 1.24
CA ALA A 516 -18.26 19.70 -0.12
C ALA A 516 -18.15 18.50 -1.05
N LEU A 517 -17.07 17.71 -0.94
CA LEU A 517 -16.91 16.49 -1.73
C LEU A 517 -17.88 15.40 -1.26
N ASN A 518 -18.00 15.16 0.05
CA ASN A 518 -18.93 14.17 0.62
C ASN A 518 -20.39 14.40 0.17
N ARG A 519 -20.82 15.66 0.16
CA ARG A 519 -22.19 16.05 -0.22
C ARG A 519 -22.43 16.10 -1.72
N ALA A 520 -21.39 15.91 -2.54
CA ALA A 520 -21.52 16.02 -3.99
C ALA A 520 -22.59 15.05 -4.52
N ARG A 521 -23.34 15.53 -5.51
CA ARG A 521 -24.23 14.74 -6.35
C ARG A 521 -23.85 15.02 -7.78
N PHE A 522 -23.49 13.98 -8.52
CA PHE A 522 -22.87 14.11 -9.83
C PHE A 522 -23.47 13.13 -10.83
N PRO A 523 -23.52 13.46 -12.12
CA PRO A 523 -24.08 12.56 -13.12
C PRO A 523 -23.22 11.32 -13.32
N ALA A 524 -23.85 10.19 -13.61
CA ALA A 524 -23.13 9.01 -14.10
C ALA A 524 -22.28 9.36 -15.33
N GLY A 525 -21.06 8.82 -15.41
CA GLY A 525 -20.08 9.20 -16.44
C GLY A 525 -19.01 10.22 -15.97
N THR A 526 -19.15 10.77 -14.76
CA THR A 526 -18.15 11.67 -14.15
C THR A 526 -16.89 10.88 -13.75
N ALA A 527 -15.71 11.47 -14.00
CA ALA A 527 -14.42 10.96 -13.54
C ALA A 527 -13.94 11.71 -12.29
N GLY A 528 -13.12 11.07 -11.45
CA GLY A 528 -12.72 11.65 -10.16
C GLY A 528 -11.90 12.92 -10.25
N SER A 529 -11.12 13.12 -11.33
CA SER A 529 -10.39 14.38 -11.56
C SER A 529 -11.31 15.60 -11.67
N GLN A 530 -12.57 15.41 -12.06
CA GLN A 530 -13.57 16.48 -12.17
C GLN A 530 -14.14 16.91 -10.80
N LEU A 531 -13.95 16.11 -9.76
CA LEU A 531 -14.47 16.37 -8.41
C LEU A 531 -13.43 16.95 -7.46
N ASP A 532 -12.14 16.82 -7.75
CA ASP A 532 -11.02 17.22 -6.89
C ASP A 532 -11.09 18.70 -6.45
N SER A 533 -11.48 19.60 -7.35
CA SER A 533 -11.59 21.03 -7.05
C SER A 533 -12.62 21.37 -5.96
N LEU A 534 -13.62 20.50 -5.73
CA LEU A 534 -14.63 20.70 -4.69
C LEU A 534 -14.01 20.72 -3.29
N ALA A 535 -12.97 19.91 -3.07
CA ALA A 535 -12.26 19.83 -1.81
C ALA A 535 -11.23 20.96 -1.63
N ARG A 536 -10.67 21.47 -2.74
CA ARG A 536 -9.59 22.48 -2.70
C ARG A 536 -10.06 23.92 -2.65
N GLN A 537 -11.24 24.21 -3.21
CA GLN A 537 -11.69 25.59 -3.46
C GLN A 537 -11.62 26.51 -2.22
N PHE A 538 -11.84 25.98 -1.00
CA PHE A 538 -11.81 26.78 0.23
C PHE A 538 -10.39 27.16 0.65
N LEU A 539 -9.41 26.28 0.44
CA LEU A 539 -8.00 26.59 0.64
C LEU A 539 -7.49 27.54 -0.45
N TRP A 540 -7.85 27.29 -1.71
CA TRP A 540 -7.46 28.13 -2.85
C TRP A 540 -7.92 29.58 -2.70
N GLN A 541 -9.12 29.82 -2.17
CA GLN A 541 -9.63 31.17 -1.88
C GLN A 541 -8.76 31.92 -0.85
N GLN A 542 -7.91 31.22 -0.11
CA GLN A 542 -6.96 31.79 0.85
C GLN A 542 -5.50 31.73 0.35
N GLY A 543 -5.26 31.30 -0.90
CA GLY A 543 -3.92 31.08 -1.44
C GLY A 543 -3.18 29.87 -0.86
N LEU A 544 -3.92 28.89 -0.33
CA LEU A 544 -3.39 27.66 0.28
C LEU A 544 -3.72 26.44 -0.59
N ASP A 545 -2.97 25.35 -0.45
CA ASP A 545 -3.20 24.08 -1.14
C ASP A 545 -2.55 22.90 -0.40
N TYR A 546 -2.67 21.68 -0.96
CA TYR A 546 -1.99 20.46 -0.52
C TYR A 546 -1.46 19.63 -1.69
N ASP A 547 -0.27 19.04 -1.52
CA ASP A 547 0.50 18.37 -2.58
C ASP A 547 0.29 16.85 -2.66
N HIS A 548 -0.96 16.41 -2.49
CA HIS A 548 -1.39 15.04 -2.73
C HIS A 548 -2.78 15.00 -3.39
N GLY A 549 -3.25 13.81 -3.78
CA GLY A 549 -4.60 13.61 -4.29
C GLY A 549 -5.65 13.86 -3.20
N THR A 550 -6.88 14.18 -3.59
CA THR A 550 -7.99 14.28 -2.62
C THR A 550 -8.53 12.92 -2.20
N GLY A 551 -8.28 11.88 -3.00
CA GLY A 551 -8.51 10.51 -2.58
C GLY A 551 -8.12 9.46 -3.62
N HIS A 552 -8.07 8.22 -3.16
CA HIS A 552 -7.73 7.02 -3.93
C HIS A 552 -8.80 5.94 -3.72
N GLY A 553 -8.80 4.91 -4.56
CA GLY A 553 -9.66 3.75 -4.33
C GLY A 553 -9.17 2.87 -3.18
N ILE A 554 -10.06 2.06 -2.62
CA ILE A 554 -9.79 1.15 -1.49
C ILE A 554 -10.14 -0.30 -1.87
N GLY A 555 -9.23 -1.22 -1.58
CA GLY A 555 -9.41 -2.65 -1.76
C GLY A 555 -10.27 -3.32 -0.68
N SER A 556 -10.77 -4.53 -0.96
CA SER A 556 -11.49 -5.36 0.03
C SER A 556 -10.55 -6.38 0.64
N TYR A 557 -10.07 -6.10 1.86
CA TYR A 557 -8.97 -6.83 2.51
C TYR A 557 -7.79 -6.95 1.54
N LEU A 558 -7.34 -5.83 0.98
CA LEU A 558 -6.35 -5.78 -0.09
C LEU A 558 -5.57 -4.45 0.02
N SER A 559 -5.05 -3.91 -1.07
CA SER A 559 -4.35 -2.61 -1.04
C SER A 559 -5.24 -1.50 -0.49
N VAL A 560 -4.72 -0.71 0.44
CA VAL A 560 -5.38 0.52 0.89
C VAL A 560 -5.39 1.56 -0.23
N HIS A 561 -4.38 1.56 -1.09
CA HIS A 561 -4.34 2.36 -2.31
C HIS A 561 -4.64 1.46 -3.51
N GLU A 562 -5.91 1.42 -3.94
CA GLU A 562 -6.38 0.58 -5.05
C GLU A 562 -6.83 1.44 -6.23
N GLY A 563 -6.22 1.18 -7.40
CA GLY A 563 -6.69 1.74 -8.67
C GLY A 563 -7.89 0.97 -9.27
N PRO A 564 -8.47 1.47 -10.38
CA PRO A 564 -7.92 2.54 -11.22
C PRO A 564 -8.53 3.92 -10.90
N GLN A 565 -9.54 3.98 -10.04
CA GLN A 565 -10.22 5.21 -9.68
C GLN A 565 -9.40 6.08 -8.72
N ARG A 566 -9.44 7.40 -8.93
CA ARG A 566 -8.74 8.39 -8.09
C ARG A 566 -9.42 9.75 -8.19
N ILE A 567 -9.41 10.52 -7.10
CA ILE A 567 -9.81 11.92 -7.06
C ILE A 567 -8.54 12.76 -6.85
N GLY A 568 -8.14 13.54 -7.87
CA GLY A 568 -6.92 14.32 -7.82
C GLY A 568 -6.75 15.28 -8.99
N LYS A 569 -5.80 16.21 -8.88
CA LYS A 569 -5.47 17.20 -9.93
C LYS A 569 -5.07 16.56 -11.26
N GLN A 570 -4.30 15.47 -11.20
CA GLN A 570 -3.87 14.75 -12.40
C GLN A 570 -5.08 14.18 -13.13
N LEU A 571 -5.11 14.35 -14.45
CA LEU A 571 -6.17 13.80 -15.29
C LEU A 571 -6.23 12.28 -15.11
N ASN A 572 -7.36 11.81 -14.62
CA ASN A 572 -7.74 10.41 -14.61
C ASN A 572 -9.10 10.32 -15.33
N SER A 573 -9.13 9.56 -16.42
CA SER A 573 -10.32 9.37 -17.27
C SER A 573 -11.20 8.19 -16.86
N VAL A 574 -10.88 7.51 -15.75
CA VAL A 574 -11.69 6.42 -15.23
C VAL A 574 -13.01 6.97 -14.71
N THR A 575 -14.09 6.49 -15.30
CA THR A 575 -15.46 6.80 -14.85
C THR A 575 -15.69 6.24 -13.45
N ILE A 576 -16.26 7.07 -12.57
CA ILE A 576 -16.72 6.65 -11.26
C ILE A 576 -17.97 5.77 -11.42
N LEU A 577 -17.95 4.58 -10.83
CA LEU A 577 -19.04 3.61 -10.87
C LEU A 577 -19.59 3.31 -9.47
N PRO A 578 -20.89 3.02 -9.34
CA PRO A 578 -21.46 2.48 -8.11
C PRO A 578 -20.68 1.26 -7.60
N GLY A 579 -20.50 1.15 -6.29
CA GLY A 579 -19.73 0.07 -5.66
C GLY A 579 -18.23 0.36 -5.53
N MET A 580 -17.70 1.41 -6.16
CA MET A 580 -16.34 1.88 -5.87
C MET A 580 -16.28 2.52 -4.48
N ILE A 581 -15.19 2.30 -3.76
CA ILE A 581 -14.89 2.97 -2.48
C ILE A 581 -13.72 3.92 -2.73
N PHE A 582 -13.80 5.14 -2.17
CA PHE A 582 -12.77 6.18 -2.23
C PHE A 582 -12.38 6.66 -0.84
N SER A 583 -11.14 7.09 -0.63
CA SER A 583 -10.84 8.07 0.41
C SER A 583 -11.33 9.47 0.01
N ASN A 584 -11.67 10.27 1.01
CA ASN A 584 -11.98 11.70 0.90
C ASN A 584 -11.15 12.43 1.97
N GLU A 585 -9.93 12.79 1.61
CA GLU A 585 -8.84 13.10 2.54
C GLU A 585 -8.15 14.46 2.29
N PRO A 586 -8.87 15.59 2.11
CA PRO A 586 -8.20 16.88 1.97
C PRO A 586 -7.32 17.19 3.18
N GLY A 587 -6.25 17.96 2.94
CA GLY A 587 -5.29 18.34 3.97
C GLY A 587 -4.72 19.73 3.80
N TYR A 588 -3.88 20.13 4.75
CA TYR A 588 -3.06 21.33 4.70
C TYR A 588 -1.86 21.18 5.64
N TYR A 589 -0.66 21.50 5.16
CA TYR A 589 0.59 21.26 5.87
C TYR A 589 1.40 22.54 5.99
N LEU A 590 1.47 23.10 7.20
CA LEU A 590 2.27 24.28 7.49
C LEU A 590 3.64 23.84 8.01
N ALA A 591 4.64 23.87 7.13
CA ALA A 591 6.01 23.44 7.42
C ALA A 591 6.55 24.08 8.71
N GLY A 592 7.17 23.26 9.56
CA GLY A 592 7.73 23.69 10.84
C GLY A 592 6.68 23.99 11.93
N SER A 593 5.39 23.79 11.66
CA SER A 593 4.30 24.10 12.61
C SER A 593 3.35 22.92 12.83
N TYR A 594 2.47 22.60 11.88
CA TYR A 594 1.49 21.52 12.02
C TYR A 594 0.98 21.05 10.65
N GLY A 595 0.47 19.83 10.60
CA GLY A 595 -0.34 19.37 9.48
C GLY A 595 -1.74 19.00 9.91
N LEU A 596 -2.65 19.09 8.95
CA LEU A 596 -4.07 18.88 9.11
C LEU A 596 -4.52 17.97 7.98
N ARG A 597 -5.28 16.93 8.29
CA ARG A 597 -5.96 16.10 7.30
C ARG A 597 -7.26 15.58 7.90
N MET A 598 -8.29 15.50 7.07
CA MET A 598 -9.60 14.98 7.44
C MET A 598 -10.01 13.95 6.42
N GLU A 599 -10.15 12.71 6.87
CA GLU A 599 -10.37 11.59 5.96
C GLU A 599 -11.48 10.67 6.42
N ASN A 600 -12.34 10.32 5.46
CA ASN A 600 -13.28 9.22 5.56
C ASN A 600 -13.24 8.42 4.26
N LEU A 601 -13.62 7.15 4.34
CA LEU A 601 -13.92 6.34 3.18
C LEU A 601 -15.39 6.50 2.77
N GLU A 602 -15.61 6.60 1.46
CA GLU A 602 -16.87 6.93 0.81
C GLU A 602 -17.21 5.85 -0.24
N LEU A 603 -18.37 5.20 -0.09
CA LEU A 603 -18.92 4.28 -1.09
C LEU A 603 -19.72 5.07 -2.13
N VAL A 604 -19.46 4.82 -3.41
CA VAL A 604 -20.28 5.40 -4.49
C VAL A 604 -21.59 4.65 -4.61
N VAL A 605 -22.69 5.39 -4.54
CA VAL A 605 -24.05 4.86 -4.63
C VAL A 605 -24.88 5.64 -5.65
N PRO A 606 -25.85 5.00 -6.33
CA PRO A 606 -26.89 5.72 -7.05
C PRO A 606 -27.72 6.57 -6.10
N VAL A 607 -28.08 7.79 -6.50
CA VAL A 607 -28.93 8.68 -5.71
C VAL A 607 -30.17 9.06 -6.49
N ALA A 608 -31.34 8.81 -5.90
CA ALA A 608 -32.60 9.28 -6.44
C ALA A 608 -32.80 10.77 -6.13
N ILE A 609 -32.91 11.60 -7.16
CA ILE A 609 -33.21 13.03 -7.05
C ILE A 609 -34.55 13.29 -7.76
N PRO A 610 -35.59 13.74 -7.06
CA PRO A 610 -36.88 14.05 -7.68
C PRO A 610 -36.72 15.06 -8.84
N GLY A 611 -37.20 14.69 -10.02
CA GLY A 611 -37.14 15.53 -11.21
C GLY A 611 -35.78 15.55 -11.93
N ALA A 612 -34.81 14.71 -11.56
CA ALA A 612 -33.53 14.65 -12.27
C ALA A 612 -33.69 14.14 -13.72
N GLU A 613 -33.03 14.81 -14.65
CA GLU A 613 -33.08 14.50 -16.09
C GLU A 613 -32.11 13.36 -16.51
N ARG A 614 -31.28 12.88 -15.59
CA ARG A 614 -30.26 11.85 -15.84
C ARG A 614 -29.95 11.05 -14.57
N PRO A 615 -29.37 9.85 -14.67
CA PRO A 615 -28.89 9.09 -13.52
C PRO A 615 -27.83 9.87 -12.72
N MET A 616 -28.03 9.94 -11.42
CA MET A 616 -27.16 10.65 -10.49
C MET A 616 -26.51 9.67 -9.51
N LEU A 617 -25.27 9.97 -9.15
CA LEU A 617 -24.46 9.29 -8.16
C LEU A 617 -24.17 10.24 -7.00
N GLY A 618 -23.76 9.65 -5.88
CA GLY A 618 -23.27 10.35 -4.71
C GLY A 618 -22.48 9.39 -3.82
N PHE A 619 -22.20 9.85 -2.60
CA PHE A 619 -21.41 9.11 -1.64
C PHE A 619 -22.23 8.67 -0.41
N GLU A 620 -21.96 7.45 0.06
CA GLU A 620 -22.34 6.94 1.38
C GLU A 620 -21.07 6.75 2.22
N THR A 621 -20.94 7.47 3.33
CA THR A 621 -19.75 7.40 4.18
C THR A 621 -19.65 6.07 4.91
N LEU A 622 -18.51 5.40 4.78
CA LEU A 622 -18.19 4.15 5.48
C LEU A 622 -17.55 4.43 6.84
N THR A 623 -16.63 5.40 6.93
CA THR A 623 -15.92 5.70 8.18
C THR A 623 -16.84 6.23 9.27
N VAL A 624 -16.86 5.53 10.40
CA VAL A 624 -17.67 5.87 11.58
C VAL A 624 -16.74 6.23 12.73
N CYS A 625 -16.38 7.51 12.87
CA CYS A 625 -15.48 7.97 13.95
C CYS A 625 -15.70 9.48 14.21
N PRO A 626 -15.79 9.94 15.47
CA PRO A 626 -15.99 11.36 15.77
C PRO A 626 -14.92 12.27 15.13
N ILE A 627 -15.33 13.49 14.80
CA ILE A 627 -14.42 14.58 14.39
C ILE A 627 -14.21 15.49 15.59
N ASP A 628 -12.97 15.85 15.90
CA ASP A 628 -12.67 16.68 17.05
C ASP A 628 -13.30 18.08 16.94
N ARG A 629 -14.30 18.33 17.78
CA ARG A 629 -15.07 19.59 17.81
C ARG A 629 -14.20 20.78 18.19
N ARG A 630 -13.10 20.58 18.93
CA ARG A 630 -12.19 21.64 19.38
C ARG A 630 -11.37 22.22 18.23
N MET A 631 -11.19 21.47 17.15
CA MET A 631 -10.50 21.91 15.95
C MET A 631 -11.36 22.81 15.05
N VAL A 632 -12.69 22.84 15.26
CA VAL A 632 -13.63 23.55 14.38
C VAL A 632 -13.83 25.00 14.81
N ASP A 633 -13.59 25.91 13.89
CA ASP A 633 -14.04 27.30 13.96
C ASP A 633 -15.49 27.38 13.47
N ARG A 634 -16.43 27.37 14.41
CA ARG A 634 -17.87 27.30 14.16
C ARG A 634 -18.42 28.47 13.34
N ASP A 635 -17.76 29.62 13.40
CA ASP A 635 -18.20 30.85 12.73
C ASP A 635 -17.87 30.83 11.23
N LEU A 636 -17.01 29.90 10.77
CA LEU A 636 -16.68 29.70 9.35
C LEU A 636 -17.59 28.68 8.65
N LEU A 637 -18.37 27.92 9.42
CA LEU A 637 -19.31 26.95 8.87
C LEU A 637 -20.61 27.62 8.46
N THR A 638 -21.12 27.29 7.26
CA THR A 638 -22.50 27.60 6.90
C THR A 638 -23.47 26.74 7.72
N THR A 639 -24.75 27.11 7.72
CA THR A 639 -25.79 26.30 8.37
C THR A 639 -25.80 24.87 7.83
N GLU A 640 -25.72 24.68 6.51
CA GLU A 640 -25.76 23.35 5.90
C GLU A 640 -24.54 22.50 6.23
N GLU A 641 -23.37 23.12 6.41
CA GLU A 641 -22.15 22.41 6.83
C GLU A 641 -22.22 22.02 8.31
N ARG A 642 -22.80 22.88 9.16
CA ARG A 642 -23.06 22.57 10.57
C ARG A 642 -24.09 21.45 10.71
N ASP A 643 -25.15 21.48 9.92
CA ASP A 643 -26.17 20.43 9.87
C ASP A 643 -25.58 19.10 9.41
N TRP A 644 -24.70 19.13 8.40
CA TRP A 644 -23.95 17.94 7.99
C TRP A 644 -23.10 17.38 9.12
N PHE A 645 -22.33 18.24 9.81
CA PHE A 645 -21.45 17.82 10.91
C PHE A 645 -22.25 17.18 12.04
N ASN A 646 -23.34 17.83 12.46
CA ASN A 646 -24.22 17.33 13.51
C ASN A 646 -24.91 16.03 13.10
N GLY A 647 -25.35 15.92 11.84
CA GLY A 647 -25.92 14.69 11.29
C GLY A 647 -24.92 13.53 11.24
N TYR A 648 -23.69 13.80 10.83
CA TYR A 648 -22.60 12.82 10.85
C TYR A 648 -22.32 12.33 12.27
N HIS A 649 -22.18 13.23 13.24
CA HIS A 649 -21.96 12.86 14.64
C HIS A 649 -23.13 12.09 15.25
N ALA A 650 -24.37 12.46 14.95
CA ALA A 650 -25.55 11.72 15.38
C ALA A 650 -25.55 10.28 14.85
N ARG A 651 -25.16 10.08 13.58
CA ARG A 651 -24.98 8.75 12.99
C ARG A 651 -23.85 7.97 13.66
N VAL A 652 -22.69 8.59 13.88
CA VAL A 652 -21.55 7.97 14.57
C VAL A 652 -21.96 7.48 15.96
N LYS A 653 -22.65 8.32 16.73
CA LYS A 653 -23.20 7.93 18.03
C LYS A 653 -24.16 6.75 17.92
N ALA A 654 -25.09 6.78 16.97
CA ALA A 654 -26.10 5.74 16.80
C ALA A 654 -25.48 4.38 16.45
N GLU A 655 -24.48 4.36 15.55
CA GLU A 655 -23.84 3.12 15.09
C GLU A 655 -22.85 2.53 16.10
N LEU A 656 -22.14 3.38 16.86
CA LEU A 656 -21.08 2.91 17.76
C LEU A 656 -21.56 2.70 19.21
N SER A 657 -22.61 3.38 19.66
CA SER A 657 -23.15 3.19 21.03
C SER A 657 -23.42 1.71 21.39
N PRO A 658 -23.92 0.84 20.49
CA PRO A 658 -24.09 -0.58 20.78
C PRO A 658 -22.79 -1.39 20.92
N LEU A 659 -21.65 -0.83 20.49
CA LEU A 659 -20.35 -1.51 20.42
C LEU A 659 -19.37 -1.06 21.51
N VAL A 660 -19.74 -0.05 22.30
CA VAL A 660 -18.96 0.49 23.42
C VAL A 660 -19.83 0.64 24.66
N SER A 661 -19.24 0.74 25.84
CA SER A 661 -19.97 0.83 27.11
C SER A 661 -19.17 1.60 28.16
N GLY A 662 -19.80 1.94 29.29
CA GLY A 662 -19.15 2.64 30.39
C GLY A 662 -18.57 4.00 29.96
N ASP A 663 -17.32 4.26 30.36
CA ASP A 663 -16.64 5.53 30.09
C ASP A 663 -16.42 5.79 28.59
N ASP A 664 -16.25 4.73 27.78
CA ASP A 664 -16.11 4.86 26.33
C ASP A 664 -17.41 5.37 25.69
N LEU A 665 -18.56 4.88 26.17
CA LEU A 665 -19.87 5.35 25.72
C LEU A 665 -20.11 6.79 26.16
N ALA A 666 -19.86 7.11 27.43
CA ALA A 666 -20.03 8.47 27.95
C ALA A 666 -19.16 9.49 27.18
N TRP A 667 -17.91 9.13 26.88
CA TRP A 667 -17.02 9.94 26.05
C TRP A 667 -17.55 10.08 24.63
N LEU A 668 -18.02 9.00 24.00
CA LEU A 668 -18.61 9.05 22.65
C LEU A 668 -19.79 10.03 22.59
N GLU A 669 -20.69 9.99 23.57
CA GLU A 669 -21.83 10.91 23.64
C GLU A 669 -21.40 12.37 23.75
N GLN A 670 -20.34 12.66 24.49
CA GLN A 670 -19.77 14.00 24.62
C GLN A 670 -19.06 14.45 23.33
N ALA A 671 -18.25 13.57 22.75
CA ALA A 671 -17.48 13.82 21.53
C ALA A 671 -18.39 14.07 20.32
N THR A 672 -19.60 13.51 20.33
CA THR A 672 -20.61 13.64 19.26
C THR A 672 -21.75 14.62 19.57
N ALA A 673 -21.64 15.42 20.63
CA ALA A 673 -22.65 16.43 20.92
C ALA A 673 -22.65 17.52 19.82
N PRO A 674 -23.83 18.10 19.49
CA PRO A 674 -23.94 19.03 18.38
C PRO A 674 -23.05 20.28 18.57
N LEU A 675 -22.62 20.85 17.45
CA LEU A 675 -22.14 22.23 17.38
C LEU A 675 -23.36 23.15 17.43
N LEU A 676 -23.44 23.95 18.51
CA LEU A 676 -24.44 25.00 18.69
C LEU A 676 -24.12 26.19 17.78
#